data_AF-A0A2T6BWA6-F1
#
_entry.id   AF-A0A2T6BWA6-F1
#
_cell.length_a   1.000
_cell.length_b   1.000
_cell.length_c   1.000
_cell.angle_alpha   90.00
_cell.angle_beta   90.00
_cell.angle_gamma   90.00
#
_symmetry.space_group_name_H-M   'P 1'
#
loop_
_entity.id
_entity.type
_entity.pdbx_description
1 polymer ?
#
loop_
_entity_poly.entity_id
_entity_poly.type
_entity_poly.pdbx_seq_one_letter_code
_entity_poly.pdbx_strand_id
1 'polypeptide(L)'
;MKKQITLLLLSFLFVGMLSAQDRNCSTMDNLEYRKQQNPQLDARMQEIENQTRQYILQNGTPKSISGNVITIPVVVHVVYRTSQENISDAQIQSQLDVLNEDFRRTNADADNRWSQAVDTEIQFCLASIDPNGNATTGITRKSTTRTSWGTNDAIKSASQGGVDAWDTSQYLNMWVGNIGSGILGYAQFPGGNASTDGVVMSPQYFGSSAKGSGFYLSAPFDLGRTTTHEVGHYLNLRHIWGDGNCNVDDFVADTPTSDAPNYGCNPTHVSCSSTDMVQNYMDYSDDGCMNLFTAGQKARMRAVLDAGGIRRSLALSDKCSGTPPPPPTCDDGIQNGDETGVDCGGTSCAPCQSSCSENEVTLTITFDNYPEETSWSLVTDGGTTVASNGYSAANPDGSTVTETLCLPNDCYTFVINDAYGDGICCSYGNGSYTLTGPDGVIKSGGSFGNSETTDFCLGSTPPPGPTCDDGIQNGDETGVDCGGTFCAPCQTGTTVLHEGYFETGLDGWQDGGSDCFRYNGSFSFEGIYSIRLRDNSGTASAMTSEAFDLRGFDQVEFNFFFYPNSMETGEDFFIRYFDGSSWSTIASYASGSSFTNGNFYTATVTLSSSQVNFASNARFRVQCDASNNSDQVYIDQVTITGIAGTTRTKADGVQLLRTGPPSATNGDTLITPTLTRGDITVNLASFNLKSSYRILNLLGQTVKEGNLKDGRLNVSELKAGVYMLEVQDEEETIIQKFVKQ
;
A
#
# COMPACT_ATOMS: atom_id res chain seq x y z
N MET A 1 -83.09 -6.39 -7.08
CA MET A 1 -83.31 -5.23 -7.97
C MET A 1 -82.36 -4.12 -7.57
N LYS A 2 -81.57 -3.69 -8.55
CA LYS A 2 -80.59 -2.58 -8.63
C LYS A 2 -80.81 -1.40 -7.66
N LYS A 3 -79.72 -0.91 -7.05
CA LYS A 3 -79.33 0.51 -7.13
C LYS A 3 -77.80 0.64 -7.17
N GLN A 4 -77.32 1.13 -8.32
CA GLN A 4 -75.97 1.64 -8.53
C GLN A 4 -75.79 2.93 -7.71
N ILE A 5 -74.62 3.12 -7.10
CA ILE A 5 -74.14 4.44 -6.66
C ILE A 5 -72.87 4.73 -7.44
N THR A 6 -72.97 5.82 -8.21
CA THR A 6 -72.01 6.35 -9.15
C THR A 6 -70.80 6.94 -8.44
N LEU A 7 -69.61 6.56 -8.92
CA LEU A 7 -68.31 7.13 -8.56
C LEU A 7 -68.20 8.53 -9.17
N LEU A 8 -67.90 9.56 -8.37
CA LEU A 8 -67.52 10.88 -8.87
C LEU A 8 -66.10 11.19 -8.40
N LEU A 9 -65.17 11.27 -9.37
CA LEU A 9 -63.81 11.75 -9.20
C LEU A 9 -63.82 13.19 -8.66
N LEU A 10 -63.07 13.44 -7.58
CA LEU A 10 -62.58 14.77 -7.24
C LEU A 10 -61.05 14.70 -7.16
N SER A 11 -60.40 15.10 -8.24
CA SER A 11 -58.95 15.29 -8.35
C SER A 11 -58.54 16.50 -7.52
N PHE A 12 -57.92 16.27 -6.35
CA PHE A 12 -57.19 17.28 -5.61
C PHE A 12 -55.80 17.42 -6.22
N LEU A 13 -55.57 18.54 -6.93
CA LEU A 13 -54.23 19.01 -7.28
C LEU A 13 -53.52 19.41 -5.98
N PHE A 14 -52.62 18.57 -5.50
CA PHE A 14 -51.62 18.95 -4.51
C PHE A 14 -50.52 19.73 -5.26
N VAL A 15 -50.63 21.05 -5.29
CA VAL A 15 -49.49 21.91 -5.63
C VAL A 15 -48.55 21.86 -4.44
N GLY A 16 -47.52 21.02 -4.51
CA GLY A 16 -46.42 21.06 -3.57
C GLY A 16 -45.73 22.42 -3.67
N MET A 17 -45.84 23.23 -2.61
CA MET A 17 -44.93 24.35 -2.43
C MET A 17 -43.54 23.75 -2.18
N LEU A 18 -42.68 23.79 -3.19
CA LEU A 18 -41.24 23.68 -3.00
C LEU A 18 -40.80 24.94 -2.26
N SER A 19 -40.66 24.87 -0.95
CA SER A 19 -39.87 25.87 -0.23
C SER A 19 -38.41 25.65 -0.63
N ALA A 20 -37.80 26.63 -1.27
CA ALA A 20 -36.35 26.66 -1.44
C ALA A 20 -35.73 26.63 -0.04
N GLN A 21 -34.84 25.68 0.20
CA GLN A 21 -34.06 25.64 1.42
C GLN A 21 -32.85 26.55 1.23
N ASP A 22 -32.62 27.49 2.14
CA ASP A 22 -31.44 28.36 2.11
C ASP A 22 -30.21 27.63 2.67
N ARG A 23 -29.00 28.00 2.22
CA ARG A 23 -27.76 27.49 2.80
C ARG A 23 -27.65 27.96 4.24
N ASN A 24 -27.39 27.03 5.15
CA ASN A 24 -27.17 27.33 6.55
C ASN A 24 -25.92 26.60 7.06
N CYS A 25 -24.83 27.36 7.26
CA CYS A 25 -23.59 26.91 7.89
C CYS A 25 -23.56 27.41 9.34
N SER A 26 -23.18 26.52 10.27
CA SER A 26 -23.16 26.80 11.72
C SER A 26 -21.74 27.07 12.26
N THR A 27 -20.77 27.35 11.39
CA THR A 27 -19.36 27.54 11.77
C THR A 27 -19.15 28.73 12.70
N MET A 28 -19.86 29.84 12.49
CA MET A 28 -19.75 31.01 13.38
C MET A 28 -20.36 30.77 14.76
N ASP A 29 -21.51 30.08 14.82
CA ASP A 29 -22.10 29.64 16.09
C ASP A 29 -21.18 28.67 16.83
N ASN A 30 -20.51 27.76 16.10
CA ASN A 30 -19.50 26.87 16.67
C ASN A 30 -18.33 27.68 17.23
N LEU A 31 -17.81 28.65 16.48
CA LEU A 31 -16.72 29.51 16.91
C LEU A 31 -17.07 30.27 18.21
N GLU A 32 -18.24 30.89 18.27
CA GLU A 32 -18.69 31.61 19.47
C GLU A 32 -18.86 30.68 20.68
N TYR A 33 -19.45 29.50 20.48
CA TYR A 33 -19.51 28.47 21.51
C TYR A 33 -18.11 28.09 22.02
N ARG A 34 -17.13 27.93 21.11
CA ARG A 34 -15.74 27.58 21.47
C ARG A 34 -15.03 28.68 22.23
N LYS A 35 -15.25 29.95 21.88
CA LYS A 35 -14.70 31.10 22.62
C LYS A 35 -15.24 31.15 24.06
N GLN A 36 -16.51 30.81 24.25
CA GLN A 36 -17.11 30.72 25.59
C GLN A 36 -16.49 29.58 26.42
N GLN A 37 -16.19 28.44 25.79
CA GLN A 37 -15.53 27.31 26.48
C GLN A 37 -14.05 27.56 26.76
N ASN A 38 -13.36 28.28 25.87
CA ASN A 38 -11.93 28.56 26.00
C ASN A 38 -11.61 30.01 25.63
N PRO A 39 -11.50 30.92 26.63
CA PRO A 39 -11.18 32.33 26.40
C PRO A 39 -9.81 32.59 25.74
N GLN A 40 -8.88 31.62 25.76
CA GLN A 40 -7.59 31.75 25.08
C GLN A 40 -7.69 31.50 23.57
N LEU A 41 -8.83 31.02 23.06
CA LEU A 41 -9.06 30.82 21.63
C LEU A 41 -8.92 32.14 20.85
N ASP A 42 -9.46 33.24 21.36
CA ASP A 42 -9.36 34.55 20.70
C ASP A 42 -7.90 35.00 20.55
N ALA A 43 -7.07 34.81 21.57
CA ALA A 43 -5.65 35.14 21.51
C ALA A 43 -4.92 34.29 20.46
N ARG A 44 -5.17 32.97 20.44
CA ARG A 44 -4.58 32.06 19.43
C ARG A 44 -5.02 32.39 18.01
N MET A 45 -6.30 32.73 17.81
CA MET A 45 -6.78 33.17 16.50
C MET A 45 -6.13 34.49 16.06
N GLN A 46 -5.91 35.43 16.98
CA GLN A 46 -5.17 36.66 16.67
C GLN A 46 -3.71 36.39 16.28
N GLU A 47 -3.05 35.42 16.93
CA GLU A 47 -1.71 34.98 16.56
C GLU A 47 -1.69 34.36 15.15
N ILE A 48 -2.67 33.51 14.83
CA ILE A 48 -2.84 32.90 13.50
C ILE A 48 -3.09 33.98 12.44
N GLU A 49 -3.94 34.97 12.70
CA GLU A 49 -4.17 36.08 11.77
C GLU A 49 -2.93 36.95 11.59
N ASN A 50 -2.16 37.20 12.66
CA ASN A 50 -0.90 37.93 12.57
C ASN A 50 0.13 37.16 11.73
N GLN A 51 0.28 35.85 11.95
CA GLN A 51 1.14 34.99 11.13
C GLN A 51 0.68 34.99 9.67
N THR A 52 -0.63 34.87 9.43
CA THR A 52 -1.22 34.86 8.07
C THR A 52 -0.90 36.17 7.35
N ARG A 53 -1.07 37.31 8.03
CA ARG A 53 -0.71 38.63 7.47
C ARG A 53 0.78 38.73 7.16
N GLN A 54 1.65 38.26 8.05
CA GLN A 54 3.10 38.26 7.82
C GLN A 54 3.49 37.38 6.63
N TYR A 55 2.91 36.18 6.53
CA TYR A 55 3.13 35.27 5.39
C TYR A 55 2.74 35.95 4.07
N ILE A 56 1.56 36.57 4.00
CA ILE A 56 1.07 37.25 2.80
C ILE A 56 1.97 38.46 2.44
N LEU A 57 2.44 39.21 3.43
CA LEU A 57 3.37 40.33 3.20
C LEU A 57 4.74 39.87 2.67
N GLN A 58 5.24 38.73 3.14
CA GLN A 58 6.57 38.22 2.76
C GLN A 58 6.57 37.52 1.41
N ASN A 59 5.52 36.74 1.11
CA ASN A 59 5.43 35.90 -0.08
C ASN A 59 4.59 36.52 -1.21
N GLY A 60 3.84 37.60 -0.92
CA GLY A 60 2.90 38.24 -1.85
C GLY A 60 1.68 37.38 -2.18
N THR A 61 0.84 37.88 -3.08
CA THR A 61 -0.20 37.04 -3.73
C THR A 61 0.50 36.12 -4.75
N PRO A 62 0.44 34.79 -4.63
CA PRO A 62 1.18 33.88 -5.49
C PRO A 62 0.83 34.09 -6.98
N LYS A 63 1.77 34.62 -7.77
CA LYS A 63 1.70 34.62 -9.24
C LYS A 63 2.35 33.32 -9.71
N SER A 64 1.55 32.26 -9.84
CA SER A 64 1.92 30.94 -10.40
C SER A 64 3.33 30.45 -10.04
N ILE A 65 3.48 29.76 -8.91
CA ILE A 65 4.72 29.02 -8.61
C ILE A 65 4.57 27.62 -9.19
N SER A 66 5.50 27.24 -10.05
CA SER A 66 5.66 25.86 -10.52
C SER A 66 6.08 24.95 -9.36
N GLY A 67 5.14 24.15 -8.85
CA GLY A 67 5.41 22.79 -8.35
C GLY A 67 5.57 22.59 -6.84
N ASN A 68 4.51 22.73 -6.05
CA ASN A 68 4.31 21.93 -4.82
C ASN A 68 2.82 21.94 -4.39
N VAL A 69 2.04 21.06 -5.01
CA VAL A 69 0.65 20.78 -4.60
C VAL A 69 0.67 20.15 -3.21
N ILE A 70 -0.10 20.69 -2.26
CA ILE A 70 -0.26 20.10 -0.93
C ILE A 70 -1.37 19.07 -0.99
N THR A 71 -1.07 17.85 -0.56
CA THR A 71 -2.04 16.75 -0.51
C THR A 71 -2.41 16.50 0.95
N ILE A 72 -3.68 16.69 1.30
CA ILE A 72 -4.19 16.56 2.67
C ILE A 72 -4.87 15.19 2.82
N PRO A 73 -4.39 14.31 3.73
CA PRO A 73 -5.09 13.08 4.05
C PRO A 73 -6.41 13.32 4.77
N VAL A 74 -7.45 12.63 4.33
CA VAL A 74 -8.82 12.75 4.82
C VAL A 74 -9.26 11.43 5.42
N VAL A 75 -9.92 11.50 6.57
CA VAL A 75 -10.73 10.39 7.11
C VAL A 75 -12.19 10.83 7.19
N VAL A 76 -13.09 9.98 6.71
CA VAL A 76 -14.54 10.22 6.71
C VAL A 76 -15.22 9.31 7.74
N HIS A 77 -15.79 9.90 8.79
CA HIS A 77 -16.54 9.21 9.82
C HIS A 77 -18.04 9.28 9.55
N VAL A 78 -18.61 8.22 8.98
CA VAL A 78 -20.06 8.10 8.75
C VAL A 78 -20.73 7.63 10.03
N VAL A 79 -21.52 8.49 10.66
CA VAL A 79 -22.26 8.20 11.88
C VAL A 79 -23.77 8.20 11.58
N TYR A 80 -24.34 7.01 11.46
CA TYR A 80 -25.65 6.81 10.82
C TYR A 80 -26.67 6.11 11.73
N ARG A 81 -27.93 6.50 11.64
CA ARG A 81 -29.05 5.82 12.31
C ARG A 81 -29.88 4.98 11.34
N THR A 82 -30.04 5.45 10.10
CA THR A 82 -30.82 4.76 9.07
C THR A 82 -29.94 4.26 7.94
N SER A 83 -30.44 3.32 7.12
CA SER A 83 -29.71 2.84 5.95
C SER A 83 -29.45 3.93 4.91
N GLN A 84 -30.30 4.96 4.81
CA GLN A 84 -30.08 6.11 3.92
C GLN A 84 -28.95 7.03 4.43
N GLU A 85 -28.81 7.18 5.75
CA GLU A 85 -27.73 7.96 6.35
C GLU A 85 -26.37 7.23 6.27
N ASN A 86 -26.38 5.90 6.09
CA ASN A 86 -25.18 5.10 5.82
C ASN A 86 -24.76 5.24 4.35
N ILE A 87 -24.34 6.46 3.97
CA ILE A 87 -24.04 6.82 2.58
C ILE A 87 -22.97 5.91 1.95
N SER A 88 -23.12 5.60 0.66
CA SER A 88 -22.20 4.69 -0.07
C SER A 88 -20.78 5.25 -0.20
N ASP A 89 -19.79 4.37 -0.36
CA ASP A 89 -18.39 4.77 -0.66
C ASP A 89 -18.30 5.59 -1.95
N ALA A 90 -19.12 5.27 -2.97
CA ALA A 90 -19.18 6.05 -4.20
C ALA A 90 -19.67 7.50 -3.97
N GLN A 91 -20.61 7.71 -3.04
CA GLN A 91 -21.04 9.05 -2.65
C GLN A 91 -19.91 9.80 -1.93
N ILE A 92 -19.14 9.11 -1.08
CA ILE A 92 -17.97 9.69 -0.40
C ILE A 92 -16.86 10.05 -1.41
N GLN A 93 -16.53 9.15 -2.32
CA GLN A 93 -15.56 9.40 -3.38
C GLN A 93 -15.98 10.59 -4.25
N SER A 94 -17.27 10.71 -4.58
CA SER A 94 -17.77 11.86 -5.34
C SER A 94 -17.53 13.20 -4.65
N GLN A 95 -17.54 13.24 -3.31
CA GLN A 95 -17.24 14.46 -2.56
C GLN A 95 -15.75 14.82 -2.64
N LEU A 96 -14.88 13.81 -2.59
CA LEU A 96 -13.43 14.01 -2.75
C LEU A 96 -13.07 14.46 -4.16
N ASP A 97 -13.73 13.93 -5.17
CA ASP A 97 -13.58 14.38 -6.56
C ASP A 97 -13.97 15.86 -6.69
N VAL A 98 -15.09 16.28 -6.10
CA VAL A 98 -15.52 17.69 -6.08
C VAL A 98 -14.53 18.58 -5.32
N LEU A 99 -14.05 18.15 -4.15
CA LEU A 99 -13.04 18.92 -3.41
C LEU A 99 -11.78 19.11 -4.25
N ASN A 100 -11.29 18.06 -4.90
CA ASN A 100 -10.14 18.17 -5.78
C ASN A 100 -10.41 19.08 -6.96
N GLU A 101 -11.61 19.04 -7.56
CA GLU A 101 -11.98 19.92 -8.66
C GLU A 101 -12.07 21.39 -8.25
N ASP A 102 -12.76 21.70 -7.15
CA ASP A 102 -12.98 23.05 -6.67
C ASP A 102 -11.65 23.67 -6.16
N PHE A 103 -10.83 22.92 -5.41
CA PHE A 103 -9.55 23.42 -4.89
C PHE A 103 -8.44 23.46 -5.95
N ARG A 104 -8.51 22.61 -6.99
CA ARG A 104 -7.55 22.63 -8.11
C ARG A 104 -8.01 23.45 -9.31
N ARG A 105 -9.19 24.07 -9.23
CA ARG A 105 -9.82 24.83 -10.31
C ARG A 105 -9.94 24.02 -11.60
N THR A 106 -10.27 22.74 -11.46
CA THR A 106 -10.59 21.83 -12.58
C THR A 106 -12.09 21.52 -12.65
N ASN A 107 -12.90 22.18 -11.82
CA ASN A 107 -14.36 22.11 -11.84
C ASN A 107 -14.94 22.58 -13.19
N ALA A 108 -15.89 21.79 -13.73
CA ALA A 108 -16.42 22.01 -15.09
C ALA A 108 -17.25 23.30 -15.25
N ASP A 109 -17.75 23.86 -14.14
CA ASP A 109 -18.50 25.12 -14.08
C ASP A 109 -17.60 26.35 -13.87
N ALA A 110 -16.27 26.18 -13.84
CA ALA A 110 -15.32 27.28 -13.76
C ALA A 110 -15.47 28.22 -14.98
N ASP A 111 -15.59 29.52 -14.70
CA ASP A 111 -15.63 30.56 -15.72
C ASP A 111 -14.53 31.62 -15.51
N ASN A 112 -14.54 32.65 -16.36
CA ASN A 112 -13.61 33.78 -16.30
C ASN A 112 -14.32 35.09 -15.93
N ARG A 113 -15.46 35.04 -15.22
CA ARG A 113 -16.18 36.24 -14.78
C ARG A 113 -15.31 37.07 -13.84
N TRP A 114 -14.61 36.40 -12.93
CA TRP A 114 -13.74 37.01 -11.94
C TRP A 114 -12.28 36.68 -12.26
N SER A 115 -11.50 37.68 -12.66
CA SER A 115 -10.09 37.49 -13.03
C SER A 115 -9.19 37.05 -11.88
N GLN A 116 -9.63 37.24 -10.63
CA GLN A 116 -8.90 36.79 -9.44
C GLN A 116 -9.08 35.30 -9.11
N ALA A 117 -9.87 34.54 -9.89
CA ALA A 117 -10.10 33.13 -9.65
C ALA A 117 -8.83 32.27 -9.88
N VAL A 118 -8.53 31.30 -9.01
CA VAL A 118 -7.22 30.60 -9.02
C VAL A 118 -7.29 29.11 -8.66
N ASP A 119 -6.30 28.32 -9.11
CA ASP A 119 -5.96 27.00 -8.53
C ASP A 119 -5.28 27.22 -7.17
N THR A 120 -5.85 26.67 -6.10
CA THR A 120 -5.34 26.82 -4.73
C THR A 120 -4.07 25.98 -4.48
N GLU A 121 -3.79 25.01 -5.34
CA GLU A 121 -2.72 24.01 -5.23
C GLU A 121 -2.84 23.15 -3.95
N ILE A 122 -4.06 22.88 -3.53
CA ILE A 122 -4.42 21.98 -2.45
C ILE A 122 -5.28 20.86 -3.04
N GLN A 123 -4.99 19.62 -2.67
CA GLN A 123 -5.77 18.44 -3.05
C GLN A 123 -5.93 17.52 -1.85
N PHE A 124 -6.84 16.55 -1.98
CA PHE A 124 -7.29 15.66 -0.92
C PHE A 124 -7.30 14.22 -1.40
N CYS A 125 -7.11 13.32 -0.45
CA CYS A 125 -7.06 11.88 -0.65
C CYS A 125 -7.62 11.21 0.60
N LEU A 126 -8.31 10.08 0.43
CA LEU A 126 -8.60 9.22 1.59
C LEU A 126 -7.27 8.72 2.16
N ALA A 127 -7.19 8.71 3.49
CA ALA A 127 -6.07 8.11 4.18
C ALA A 127 -5.96 6.63 3.82
N SER A 128 -4.76 6.15 3.50
CA SER A 128 -4.46 4.74 3.24
C SER A 128 -3.86 4.03 4.47
N ILE A 129 -3.46 4.80 5.48
CA ILE A 129 -2.89 4.32 6.74
C ILE A 129 -3.66 4.96 7.90
N ASP A 130 -4.06 4.18 8.89
CA ASP A 130 -4.76 4.64 10.09
C ASP A 130 -3.78 5.19 11.16
N PRO A 131 -4.28 5.72 12.30
CA PRO A 131 -3.40 6.22 13.37
C PRO A 131 -2.50 5.17 14.02
N ASN A 132 -2.84 3.88 13.91
CA ASN A 132 -2.07 2.76 14.46
C ASN A 132 -1.05 2.20 13.46
N GLY A 133 -1.03 2.70 12.23
CA GLY A 133 -0.13 2.24 11.17
C GLY A 133 -0.70 1.13 10.29
N ASN A 134 -1.97 0.75 10.46
CA ASN A 134 -2.61 -0.28 9.65
C ASN A 134 -3.14 0.31 8.34
N ALA A 135 -3.34 -0.55 7.33
CA ALA A 135 -4.03 -0.15 6.11
C ALA A 135 -5.50 0.22 6.39
N THR A 136 -6.03 1.22 5.70
CA THR A 136 -7.41 1.66 5.83
C THR A 136 -7.96 2.20 4.51
N THR A 137 -9.28 2.18 4.37
CA THR A 137 -9.99 2.86 3.28
C THR A 137 -10.12 4.37 3.53
N GLY A 138 -9.76 4.85 4.72
CA GLY A 138 -9.98 6.24 5.14
C GLY A 138 -11.46 6.53 5.46
N ILE A 139 -12.29 5.49 5.55
CA ILE A 139 -13.71 5.60 5.86
C ILE A 139 -14.00 4.76 7.11
N THR A 140 -14.68 5.35 8.08
CA THR A 140 -15.17 4.63 9.27
C THR A 140 -16.68 4.76 9.33
N ARG A 141 -17.36 3.74 9.85
CA ARG A 141 -18.83 3.67 9.90
C ARG A 141 -19.28 3.28 11.30
N LYS A 142 -20.14 4.09 11.91
CA LYS A 142 -20.68 3.84 13.25
C LYS A 142 -22.19 4.02 13.30
N SER A 143 -22.90 2.95 13.64
CA SER A 143 -24.35 3.03 13.86
C SER A 143 -24.67 3.81 15.15
N THR A 144 -25.78 4.54 15.15
CA THR A 144 -26.25 5.31 16.32
C THR A 144 -27.76 5.25 16.47
N THR A 145 -28.24 5.45 17.69
CA THR A 145 -29.68 5.60 17.98
C THR A 145 -30.11 7.06 18.00
N ARG A 146 -29.18 8.02 17.95
CA ARG A 146 -29.48 9.46 17.97
C ARG A 146 -30.15 9.88 16.66
N THR A 147 -31.21 10.67 16.78
CA THR A 147 -31.97 11.20 15.63
C THR A 147 -31.35 12.46 15.04
N SER A 148 -30.58 13.21 15.83
CA SER A 148 -29.84 14.38 15.41
C SER A 148 -28.65 14.61 16.35
N TRP A 149 -27.54 15.08 15.79
CA TRP A 149 -26.31 15.41 16.49
C TRP A 149 -26.23 16.87 16.93
N GLY A 150 -26.93 17.79 16.27
CA GLY A 150 -26.73 19.22 16.45
C GLY A 150 -25.30 19.67 16.09
N THR A 151 -24.90 20.85 16.57
CA THR A 151 -23.62 21.51 16.25
C THR A 151 -22.72 21.72 17.46
N ASN A 152 -23.01 21.03 18.57
CA ASN A 152 -22.24 21.06 19.81
C ASN A 152 -21.10 20.01 19.85
N ASP A 153 -20.71 19.49 18.69
CA ASP A 153 -19.64 18.51 18.51
C ASP A 153 -19.83 17.15 19.20
N ALA A 154 -21.06 16.81 19.60
CA ALA A 154 -21.32 15.49 20.17
C ALA A 154 -21.03 14.33 19.20
N ILE A 155 -21.10 14.58 17.90
CA ILE A 155 -20.73 13.62 16.85
C ILE A 155 -19.22 13.30 16.85
N LYS A 156 -18.39 14.21 17.38
CA LYS A 156 -16.93 14.10 17.44
C LYS A 156 -16.43 13.44 18.73
N SER A 157 -17.32 12.88 19.56
CA SER A 157 -16.95 12.24 20.82
C SER A 157 -17.55 10.85 20.98
N ALA A 158 -16.71 9.83 21.11
CA ALA A 158 -17.11 8.45 21.38
C ALA A 158 -17.91 8.35 22.69
N SER A 159 -17.52 9.12 23.71
CA SER A 159 -18.24 9.19 25.00
C SER A 159 -19.68 9.69 24.88
N GLN A 160 -20.00 10.44 23.82
CA GLN A 160 -21.34 10.96 23.52
C GLN A 160 -22.03 10.17 22.39
N GLY A 161 -21.49 9.00 22.05
CA GLY A 161 -21.98 8.08 21.02
C GLY A 161 -21.45 8.36 19.61
N GLY A 162 -20.68 9.43 19.42
CA GLY A 162 -20.05 9.81 18.16
C GLY A 162 -18.75 9.04 17.88
N VAL A 163 -17.83 9.63 17.13
CA VAL A 163 -16.51 9.07 16.80
C VAL A 163 -15.45 10.09 17.15
N ASP A 164 -14.47 9.70 17.97
CA ASP A 164 -13.33 10.58 18.30
C ASP A 164 -12.48 10.85 17.06
N ALA A 165 -11.88 12.04 17.00
CA ALA A 165 -10.99 12.42 15.90
C ALA A 165 -9.76 11.52 15.85
N TRP A 166 -9.37 11.11 14.64
CA TRP A 166 -8.00 10.67 14.36
C TRP A 166 -7.04 11.86 14.53
N ASP A 167 -5.73 11.57 14.65
CA ASP A 167 -4.72 12.61 14.91
C ASP A 167 -4.83 13.77 13.89
N THR A 168 -5.34 14.89 14.36
CA THR A 168 -5.59 16.09 13.55
C THR A 168 -4.31 16.74 13.02
N SER A 169 -3.15 16.32 13.53
CA SER A 169 -1.85 16.69 12.98
C SER A 169 -1.50 15.95 11.68
N GLN A 170 -2.19 14.84 11.39
CA GLN A 170 -1.96 13.96 10.23
C GLN A 170 -3.18 13.80 9.33
N TYR A 171 -4.41 14.03 9.82
CA TYR A 171 -5.65 13.83 9.09
C TYR A 171 -6.60 15.04 9.19
N LEU A 172 -7.23 15.39 8.07
CA LEU A 172 -8.47 16.16 8.07
C LEU A 172 -9.63 15.21 8.38
N ASN A 173 -10.24 15.39 9.55
CA ASN A 173 -11.38 14.61 9.99
C ASN A 173 -12.68 15.21 9.44
N MET A 174 -13.47 14.39 8.75
CA MET A 174 -14.79 14.75 8.23
C MET A 174 -15.85 13.84 8.85
N TRP A 175 -16.77 14.38 9.63
CA TRP A 175 -17.91 13.61 10.14
C TRP A 175 -19.12 13.80 9.24
N VAL A 176 -19.80 12.70 8.94
CA VAL A 176 -21.06 12.72 8.20
C VAL A 176 -22.15 12.13 9.08
N GLY A 177 -23.14 12.93 9.42
CA GLY A 177 -24.26 12.50 10.27
C GLY A 177 -25.36 13.54 10.32
N ASN A 178 -26.58 13.12 10.63
CA ASN A 178 -27.72 14.03 10.66
C ASN A 178 -27.57 15.06 11.79
N ILE A 179 -27.26 16.32 11.48
CA ILE A 179 -27.11 17.41 12.46
C ILE A 179 -28.41 18.19 12.69
N GLY A 180 -29.45 17.93 11.89
CA GLY A 180 -30.80 18.51 12.04
C GLY A 180 -30.89 20.02 11.76
N SER A 181 -32.07 20.58 12.05
CA SER A 181 -32.35 22.03 12.02
C SER A 181 -32.09 22.75 10.68
N GLY A 182 -32.05 22.01 9.56
CA GLY A 182 -31.77 22.58 8.24
C GLY A 182 -30.32 23.04 8.04
N ILE A 183 -29.42 22.72 8.99
CA ILE A 183 -27.99 23.04 8.91
C ILE A 183 -27.33 22.05 7.94
N LEU A 184 -26.58 22.58 6.98
CA LEU A 184 -25.93 21.75 5.96
C LEU A 184 -24.63 21.15 6.49
N GLY A 185 -23.83 21.98 7.15
CA GLY A 185 -22.56 21.61 7.75
C GLY A 185 -22.02 22.68 8.71
N TYR A 186 -20.88 22.37 9.32
CA TYR A 186 -20.06 23.31 10.07
C TYR A 186 -18.61 22.84 10.15
N ALA A 187 -17.69 23.78 10.34
CA ALA A 187 -16.27 23.57 10.53
C ALA A 187 -15.80 24.09 11.89
N GLN A 188 -14.62 23.65 12.31
CA GLN A 188 -13.86 24.32 13.35
C GLN A 188 -12.74 25.16 12.72
N PHE A 189 -12.71 26.46 13.03
CA PHE A 189 -11.60 27.34 12.66
C PHE A 189 -10.26 26.89 13.28
N PRO A 190 -9.11 27.20 12.65
CA PRO A 190 -7.81 26.96 13.25
C PRO A 190 -7.64 27.59 14.62
N GLY A 191 -6.88 26.92 15.49
CA GLY A 191 -6.64 27.35 16.88
C GLY A 191 -7.62 26.77 17.91
N GLY A 192 -8.64 26.04 17.47
CA GLY A 192 -9.54 25.26 18.33
C GLY A 192 -8.89 24.08 19.06
N ASN A 193 -9.70 23.21 19.67
CA ASN A 193 -9.21 21.99 20.30
C ASN A 193 -8.98 20.91 19.24
N ALA A 194 -7.86 20.19 19.30
CA ALA A 194 -7.54 19.06 18.43
C ALA A 194 -8.62 17.98 18.45
N SER A 195 -9.22 17.67 19.61
CA SER A 195 -10.24 16.61 19.71
C SER A 195 -11.52 16.87 18.92
N THR A 196 -11.72 18.10 18.45
CA THR A 196 -12.91 18.52 17.70
C THR A 196 -12.58 19.24 16.39
N ASP A 197 -11.31 19.21 15.99
CA ASP A 197 -10.84 19.86 14.77
C ASP A 197 -11.25 19.07 13.51
N GLY A 198 -11.77 19.77 12.51
CA GLY A 198 -12.31 19.18 11.29
C GLY A 198 -13.68 19.75 10.92
N VAL A 199 -14.40 19.03 10.05
CA VAL A 199 -15.67 19.47 9.45
C VAL A 199 -16.78 18.44 9.64
N VAL A 200 -18.03 18.89 9.69
CA VAL A 200 -19.21 18.03 9.84
C VAL A 200 -20.25 18.40 8.79
N MET A 201 -20.81 17.39 8.11
CA MET A 201 -21.86 17.58 7.11
C MET A 201 -23.05 16.67 7.40
N SER A 202 -24.27 17.16 7.11
CA SER A 202 -25.42 16.25 6.99
C SER A 202 -25.26 15.35 5.76
N PRO A 203 -25.69 14.08 5.83
CA PRO A 203 -25.47 13.10 4.77
C PRO A 203 -26.08 13.50 3.42
N GLN A 204 -27.25 14.17 3.41
CA GLN A 204 -27.88 14.61 2.16
C GLN A 204 -27.19 15.79 1.44
N TYR A 205 -26.11 16.33 2.00
CA TYR A 205 -25.33 17.43 1.40
C TYR A 205 -23.84 17.10 1.30
N PHE A 206 -23.49 15.80 1.35
CA PHE A 206 -22.12 15.30 1.21
C PHE A 206 -22.04 14.38 -0.01
N GLY A 207 -21.32 14.79 -1.05
CA GLY A 207 -21.26 14.13 -2.36
C GLY A 207 -21.91 14.95 -3.47
N SER A 208 -21.88 14.44 -4.70
CA SER A 208 -22.35 15.15 -5.89
C SER A 208 -23.20 14.30 -6.82
N SER A 209 -24.39 14.79 -7.14
CA SER A 209 -25.32 14.20 -8.10
C SER A 209 -24.79 14.27 -9.54
N ALA A 210 -23.81 15.14 -9.81
CA ALA A 210 -23.13 15.20 -11.11
C ALA A 210 -22.07 14.10 -11.31
N LYS A 211 -21.73 13.34 -10.26
CA LYS A 211 -20.65 12.34 -10.26
C LYS A 211 -21.15 10.89 -10.13
N GLY A 212 -22.45 10.70 -9.95
CA GLY A 212 -23.04 9.37 -9.81
C GLY A 212 -24.55 9.41 -9.66
N SER A 213 -25.14 8.26 -9.36
CA SER A 213 -26.60 8.11 -9.23
C SER A 213 -26.94 7.21 -8.04
N GLY A 214 -28.17 7.32 -7.53
CA GLY A 214 -28.59 6.55 -6.35
C GLY A 214 -28.04 7.06 -5.01
N PHE A 215 -27.40 8.22 -5.01
CA PHE A 215 -26.89 8.88 -3.81
C PHE A 215 -28.02 9.49 -2.99
N TYR A 216 -27.86 9.50 -1.66
CA TYR A 216 -28.76 10.19 -0.76
C TYR A 216 -28.34 11.66 -0.72
N LEU A 217 -28.91 12.47 -1.62
CA LEU A 217 -28.61 13.90 -1.79
C LEU A 217 -29.89 14.72 -1.94
N SER A 218 -29.83 15.99 -1.54
CA SER A 218 -30.96 16.93 -1.60
C SER A 218 -30.57 18.22 -2.34
N ALA A 219 -31.13 18.41 -3.54
CA ALA A 219 -31.03 19.66 -4.28
C ALA A 219 -31.66 20.82 -3.48
N PRO A 220 -31.16 22.07 -3.60
CA PRO A 220 -30.13 22.54 -4.53
C PRO A 220 -28.68 22.40 -4.02
N PHE A 221 -28.46 21.66 -2.93
CA PHE A 221 -27.15 21.48 -2.29
C PHE A 221 -26.59 20.07 -2.52
N ASP A 222 -26.65 19.63 -3.77
CA ASP A 222 -26.35 18.27 -4.20
C ASP A 222 -25.15 18.18 -5.14
N LEU A 223 -24.30 19.21 -5.23
CA LEU A 223 -23.08 19.18 -6.06
C LEU A 223 -21.79 19.22 -5.21
N GLY A 224 -21.90 19.08 -3.89
CA GLY A 224 -20.78 18.91 -2.96
C GLY A 224 -20.15 20.21 -2.45
N ARG A 225 -20.76 21.38 -2.72
CA ARG A 225 -20.15 22.69 -2.38
C ARG A 225 -20.32 23.06 -0.92
N THR A 226 -21.22 22.39 -0.20
CA THR A 226 -21.28 22.44 1.26
C THR A 226 -19.93 22.05 1.86
N THR A 227 -19.35 20.91 1.45
CA THR A 227 -18.04 20.50 1.99
C THR A 227 -16.92 21.42 1.51
N THR A 228 -16.93 21.89 0.27
CA THR A 228 -15.96 22.89 -0.22
C THR A 228 -15.96 24.15 0.66
N HIS A 229 -17.14 24.65 1.03
CA HIS A 229 -17.34 25.79 1.92
C HIS A 229 -16.78 25.53 3.33
N GLU A 230 -17.17 24.41 3.97
CA GLU A 230 -16.69 24.07 5.32
C GLU A 230 -15.17 23.84 5.36
N VAL A 231 -14.59 23.23 4.33
CA VAL A 231 -13.13 23.06 4.24
C VAL A 231 -12.43 24.42 4.04
N GLY A 232 -13.07 25.37 3.36
CA GLY A 232 -12.60 26.76 3.32
C GLY A 232 -12.47 27.38 4.72
N HIS A 233 -13.48 27.22 5.57
CA HIS A 233 -13.40 27.64 6.98
C HIS A 233 -12.32 26.92 7.78
N TYR A 234 -12.22 25.59 7.61
CA TYR A 234 -11.16 24.78 8.21
C TYR A 234 -9.75 25.30 7.85
N LEU A 235 -9.60 25.83 6.64
CA LEU A 235 -8.39 26.46 6.10
C LEU A 235 -8.33 27.99 6.28
N ASN A 236 -9.05 28.52 7.28
CA ASN A 236 -8.99 29.92 7.75
C ASN A 236 -9.68 30.97 6.86
N LEU A 237 -10.63 30.58 6.01
CA LEU A 237 -11.47 31.52 5.28
C LEU A 237 -12.72 31.91 6.08
N ARG A 238 -13.14 33.16 5.94
CA ARG A 238 -14.41 33.66 6.48
C ARG A 238 -15.46 33.71 5.38
N HIS A 239 -16.70 33.86 5.79
CA HIS A 239 -17.75 34.25 4.85
C HIS A 239 -17.41 35.57 4.16
N ILE A 240 -17.74 35.71 2.87
CA ILE A 240 -17.29 36.87 2.06
C ILE A 240 -17.90 38.21 2.50
N TRP A 241 -18.99 38.20 3.26
CA TRP A 241 -19.58 39.40 3.89
C TRP A 241 -18.99 39.68 5.30
N GLY A 242 -17.99 38.89 5.72
CA GLY A 242 -17.29 39.06 6.99
C GLY A 242 -18.11 38.77 8.24
N ASP A 243 -19.30 38.17 8.12
CA ASP A 243 -20.26 37.99 9.22
C ASP A 243 -20.72 39.32 9.85
N GLY A 244 -20.70 40.38 9.04
CA GLY A 244 -21.16 41.71 9.40
C GLY A 244 -21.79 42.43 8.22
N ASN A 245 -21.92 43.76 8.33
CA ASN A 245 -22.32 44.62 7.21
C ASN A 245 -21.08 45.09 6.43
N CYS A 246 -21.25 46.02 5.49
CA CYS A 246 -20.17 46.62 4.68
C CYS A 246 -18.94 47.18 5.43
N ASN A 247 -18.93 47.22 6.76
CA ASN A 247 -17.81 47.67 7.58
C ASN A 247 -16.95 46.52 8.14
N VAL A 248 -17.32 45.27 7.88
CA VAL A 248 -16.56 44.09 8.29
C VAL A 248 -15.99 43.42 7.04
N ASP A 249 -14.78 42.90 7.16
CA ASP A 249 -14.00 42.33 6.07
C ASP A 249 -13.76 40.84 6.33
N ASP A 250 -13.67 40.03 5.28
CA ASP A 250 -13.31 38.62 5.35
C ASP A 250 -11.79 38.39 5.45
N PHE A 251 -11.03 39.50 5.51
CA PHE A 251 -9.57 39.60 5.49
C PHE A 251 -8.93 39.21 4.15
N VAL A 252 -9.69 39.32 3.05
CA VAL A 252 -9.23 39.04 1.69
C VAL A 252 -9.46 40.26 0.80
N ALA A 253 -8.38 40.92 0.38
CA ALA A 253 -8.48 42.18 -0.37
C ALA A 253 -9.07 42.04 -1.79
N ASP A 254 -9.12 40.82 -2.36
CA ASP A 254 -9.63 40.56 -3.71
C ASP A 254 -11.04 39.92 -3.74
N THR A 255 -11.71 39.81 -2.60
CA THR A 255 -13.16 39.57 -2.52
C THR A 255 -13.86 40.93 -2.39
N PRO A 256 -14.81 41.26 -3.28
CA PRO A 256 -15.61 42.48 -3.15
C PRO A 256 -16.40 42.48 -1.84
N THR A 257 -16.51 43.64 -1.20
CA THR A 257 -17.28 43.78 0.04
C THR A 257 -18.76 43.48 -0.21
N SER A 258 -19.35 42.71 0.70
CA SER A 258 -20.77 42.34 0.66
C SER A 258 -21.44 42.70 1.99
N ASP A 259 -22.74 43.04 1.98
CA ASP A 259 -23.46 43.46 3.19
C ASP A 259 -24.14 42.32 3.96
N ALA A 260 -24.31 41.18 3.29
CA ALA A 260 -25.02 40.00 3.77
C ALA A 260 -24.68 38.76 2.89
N PRO A 261 -25.05 37.54 3.32
CA PRO A 261 -25.04 36.36 2.45
C PRO A 261 -25.99 36.52 1.25
N ASN A 262 -25.59 35.97 0.10
CA ASN A 262 -26.46 35.78 -1.05
C ASN A 262 -27.00 34.35 -1.09
N TYR A 263 -28.23 34.18 -1.57
CA TYR A 263 -28.90 32.88 -1.72
C TYR A 263 -29.38 32.68 -3.17
N GLY A 264 -29.57 31.43 -3.58
CA GLY A 264 -29.92 31.11 -4.96
C GLY A 264 -28.76 31.38 -5.92
N CYS A 265 -29.05 31.96 -7.09
CA CYS A 265 -28.02 32.40 -8.02
C CYS A 265 -28.39 33.72 -8.72
N ASN A 266 -27.90 34.84 -8.17
CA ASN A 266 -28.02 36.16 -8.79
C ASN A 266 -26.62 36.77 -9.02
N PRO A 267 -25.96 36.51 -10.15
CA PRO A 267 -24.60 36.98 -10.42
C PRO A 267 -24.49 38.50 -10.56
N THR A 268 -25.62 39.22 -10.63
CA THR A 268 -25.68 40.68 -10.80
C THR A 268 -26.04 41.42 -9.52
N HIS A 269 -26.12 40.72 -8.38
CA HIS A 269 -26.35 41.38 -7.09
C HIS A 269 -25.25 42.42 -6.80
N VAL A 270 -25.66 43.55 -6.24
CA VAL A 270 -24.77 44.68 -5.93
C VAL A 270 -25.08 45.14 -4.52
N SER A 271 -24.09 45.03 -3.64
CA SER A 271 -24.10 45.61 -2.31
C SER A 271 -22.80 46.37 -2.08
N CYS A 272 -22.71 47.16 -1.00
CA CYS A 272 -21.49 47.91 -0.62
C CYS A 272 -20.80 48.70 -1.77
N SER A 273 -21.55 49.13 -2.80
CA SER A 273 -21.08 49.81 -4.01
C SER A 273 -20.27 48.95 -5.01
N SER A 274 -20.29 47.62 -4.89
CA SER A 274 -19.64 46.70 -5.82
C SER A 274 -20.53 45.50 -6.17
N THR A 275 -20.23 44.77 -7.23
CA THR A 275 -20.95 43.53 -7.53
C THR A 275 -20.48 42.44 -6.59
N ASP A 276 -21.41 41.78 -5.91
CA ASP A 276 -21.12 40.70 -4.98
C ASP A 276 -20.59 39.49 -5.75
N MET A 277 -19.60 38.81 -5.18
CA MET A 277 -19.03 37.59 -5.75
C MET A 277 -19.84 36.36 -5.34
N VAL A 278 -21.10 36.29 -5.77
CA VAL A 278 -22.04 35.22 -5.37
C VAL A 278 -21.58 33.81 -5.77
N GLN A 279 -20.67 33.72 -6.75
CA GLN A 279 -20.05 32.45 -7.16
C GLN A 279 -18.89 32.00 -6.28
N ASN A 280 -18.50 32.79 -5.27
CA ASN A 280 -17.46 32.39 -4.34
C ASN A 280 -17.96 31.24 -3.45
N TYR A 281 -17.14 30.22 -3.23
CA TYR A 281 -17.51 29.11 -2.36
C TYR A 281 -17.81 29.53 -0.92
N MET A 282 -17.30 30.69 -0.47
CA MET A 282 -17.52 31.23 0.88
C MET A 282 -18.76 32.16 0.99
N ASP A 283 -19.60 32.23 -0.06
CA ASP A 283 -20.95 32.81 0.03
C ASP A 283 -21.99 31.72 0.41
N TYR A 284 -23.28 32.05 0.44
CA TYR A 284 -24.39 31.13 0.73
C TYR A 284 -25.26 30.75 -0.48
N SER A 285 -24.78 31.07 -1.68
CA SER A 285 -25.45 30.72 -2.92
C SER A 285 -25.62 29.20 -3.10
N ASP A 286 -26.50 28.81 -4.01
CA ASP A 286 -26.75 27.40 -4.33
C ASP A 286 -25.50 26.75 -4.92
N ASP A 287 -25.34 25.43 -4.74
CA ASP A 287 -24.15 24.69 -5.19
C ASP A 287 -23.86 24.90 -6.69
N GLY A 288 -24.90 25.01 -7.51
CA GLY A 288 -24.79 25.23 -8.96
C GLY A 288 -24.41 26.66 -9.37
N CYS A 289 -24.32 27.60 -8.42
CA CYS A 289 -23.87 28.97 -8.67
C CYS A 289 -22.39 29.16 -8.32
N MET A 290 -21.87 28.39 -7.37
CA MET A 290 -20.51 28.53 -6.85
C MET A 290 -19.47 27.85 -7.75
N ASN A 291 -18.37 28.53 -8.06
CA ASN A 291 -17.35 27.99 -8.96
C ASN A 291 -15.91 28.55 -8.76
N LEU A 292 -15.64 29.32 -7.70
CA LEU A 292 -14.28 29.82 -7.46
C LEU A 292 -13.87 30.07 -5.99
N PHE A 293 -12.57 29.92 -5.75
CA PHE A 293 -11.79 30.65 -4.76
C PHE A 293 -10.93 31.74 -5.44
N THR A 294 -10.57 32.79 -4.71
CA THR A 294 -9.70 33.87 -5.18
C THR A 294 -8.22 33.64 -4.86
N ALA A 295 -7.34 34.41 -5.50
CA ALA A 295 -5.91 34.42 -5.22
C ALA A 295 -5.58 34.83 -3.77
N GLY A 296 -6.34 35.77 -3.20
CA GLY A 296 -6.23 36.15 -1.79
C GLY A 296 -6.70 35.04 -0.83
N GLN A 297 -7.80 34.34 -1.15
CA GLN A 297 -8.25 33.17 -0.38
C GLN A 297 -7.21 32.04 -0.41
N LYS A 298 -6.63 31.73 -1.58
CA LYS A 298 -5.49 30.80 -1.69
C LYS A 298 -4.35 31.18 -0.75
N ALA A 299 -3.95 32.44 -0.73
CA ALA A 299 -2.83 32.90 0.10
C ALA A 299 -3.09 32.68 1.60
N ARG A 300 -4.33 32.87 2.07
CA ARG A 300 -4.72 32.58 3.45
C ARG A 300 -4.71 31.08 3.77
N MET A 301 -5.28 30.25 2.89
CA MET A 301 -5.28 28.79 3.07
C MET A 301 -3.85 28.22 3.09
N ARG A 302 -3.00 28.71 2.19
CA ARG A 302 -1.57 28.34 2.16
C ARG A 302 -0.82 28.80 3.40
N ALA A 303 -1.12 29.98 3.96
CA ALA A 303 -0.44 30.49 5.14
C ALA A 303 -0.56 29.57 6.37
N VAL A 304 -1.69 28.87 6.53
CA VAL A 304 -1.87 27.92 7.63
C VAL A 304 -1.24 26.55 7.38
N LEU A 305 -0.95 26.18 6.13
CA LEU A 305 -0.36 24.89 5.72
C LEU A 305 1.17 24.96 5.45
N ASP A 306 1.67 26.13 5.03
CA ASP A 306 3.08 26.34 4.75
C ASP A 306 3.91 26.54 6.03
N ALA A 307 5.22 26.67 5.87
CA ALA A 307 6.15 26.77 7.02
C ALA A 307 5.75 27.90 7.99
N GLY A 308 5.64 27.55 9.28
CA GLY A 308 5.20 28.45 10.34
C GLY A 308 3.68 28.55 10.50
N GLY A 309 2.90 27.92 9.61
CA GLY A 309 1.45 27.80 9.75
C GLY A 309 1.04 26.76 10.79
N ILE A 310 -0.12 26.96 11.41
CA ILE A 310 -0.63 26.11 12.50
C ILE A 310 -1.00 24.69 12.06
N ARG A 311 -1.28 24.48 10.77
CA ARG A 311 -1.58 23.18 10.15
C ARG A 311 -0.41 22.62 9.33
N ARG A 312 0.83 23.10 9.59
CA ARG A 312 2.02 22.64 8.85
C ARG A 312 2.26 21.14 8.98
N SER A 313 1.99 20.54 10.14
CA SER A 313 2.11 19.09 10.34
C SER A 313 1.20 18.31 9.39
N LEU A 314 -0.06 18.75 9.24
CA LEU A 314 -1.03 18.13 8.35
C LEU A 314 -0.56 18.18 6.89
N ALA A 315 0.01 19.31 6.46
CA ALA A 315 0.55 19.48 5.12
C ALA A 315 1.79 18.61 4.82
N LEU A 316 2.43 18.06 5.85
CA LEU A 316 3.59 17.17 5.75
C LEU A 316 3.22 15.69 5.94
N SER A 317 1.95 15.40 6.16
CA SER A 317 1.46 14.04 6.41
C SER A 317 1.64 13.14 5.17
N ASP A 318 2.11 11.91 5.38
CA ASP A 318 2.40 10.91 4.35
C ASP A 318 1.29 9.84 4.23
N LYS A 319 0.16 10.06 4.90
CA LYS A 319 -0.95 9.09 5.03
C LYS A 319 -1.78 8.86 3.76
N CYS A 320 -1.30 9.36 2.62
CA CYS A 320 -1.90 9.17 1.29
C CYS A 320 -0.96 8.49 0.30
N SER A 321 -0.04 7.65 0.77
CA SER A 321 0.90 6.96 -0.10
C SER A 321 0.17 6.15 -1.19
N GLY A 322 0.57 6.39 -2.44
CA GLY A 322 -0.14 6.06 -3.68
C GLY A 322 -0.19 4.58 -4.10
N THR A 323 -0.24 3.66 -3.15
CA THR A 323 -0.82 2.33 -3.40
C THR A 323 -2.29 2.40 -2.98
N PRO A 324 -3.25 2.41 -3.94
CA PRO A 324 -4.63 2.14 -3.57
C PRO A 324 -4.65 0.81 -2.80
N PRO A 325 -5.43 0.68 -1.71
CA PRO A 325 -5.60 -0.62 -1.10
C PRO A 325 -6.08 -1.61 -2.17
N PRO A 326 -5.68 -2.90 -2.08
CA PRO A 326 -6.22 -3.93 -2.95
C PRO A 326 -7.74 -3.83 -2.99
N PRO A 327 -8.39 -4.16 -4.13
CA PRO A 327 -9.84 -4.24 -4.16
C PRO A 327 -10.33 -5.09 -2.98
N PRO A 328 -11.43 -4.70 -2.31
CA PRO A 328 -11.92 -5.37 -1.11
C PRO A 328 -12.05 -6.87 -1.35
N THR A 329 -11.38 -7.69 -0.54
CA THR A 329 -11.42 -9.15 -0.65
C THR A 329 -11.91 -9.76 0.64
N CYS A 330 -12.62 -10.89 0.53
CA CYS A 330 -13.19 -11.60 1.66
C CYS A 330 -12.17 -12.34 2.55
N ASP A 331 -10.89 -11.99 2.46
CA ASP A 331 -9.77 -12.66 3.11
C ASP A 331 -8.62 -11.65 3.46
N ASP A 332 -8.90 -10.34 3.51
CA ASP A 332 -7.87 -9.29 3.70
C ASP A 332 -7.69 -8.79 5.15
N GLY A 333 -8.45 -9.35 6.09
CA GLY A 333 -8.39 -9.01 7.51
C GLY A 333 -9.06 -7.68 7.85
N ILE A 334 -9.78 -7.05 6.91
CA ILE A 334 -10.30 -5.69 7.06
C ILE A 334 -11.77 -5.66 6.63
N GLN A 335 -12.67 -5.23 7.53
CA GLN A 335 -14.07 -5.03 7.16
C GLN A 335 -14.24 -3.85 6.17
N ASN A 336 -14.37 -4.14 4.87
CA ASN A 336 -14.45 -3.15 3.80
C ASN A 336 -15.52 -3.52 2.73
N GLY A 337 -15.80 -2.65 1.75
CA GLY A 337 -16.84 -2.92 0.75
C GLY A 337 -18.28 -3.00 1.32
N ASP A 338 -19.03 -4.08 1.00
CA ASP A 338 -20.38 -4.32 1.52
C ASP A 338 -20.46 -5.37 2.66
N GLU A 339 -19.30 -5.71 3.24
CA GLU A 339 -19.14 -6.68 4.32
C GLU A 339 -19.87 -6.28 5.60
N THR A 340 -20.44 -7.27 6.30
CA THR A 340 -21.13 -7.07 7.59
C THR A 340 -20.27 -7.39 8.81
N GLY A 341 -19.01 -7.81 8.60
CA GLY A 341 -17.96 -8.07 9.60
C GLY A 341 -16.62 -8.27 8.89
N VAL A 342 -15.52 -8.42 9.64
CA VAL A 342 -14.16 -8.58 9.05
C VAL A 342 -14.15 -9.82 8.16
N ASP A 343 -13.90 -9.62 6.86
CA ASP A 343 -13.85 -10.66 5.82
C ASP A 343 -15.14 -11.48 5.66
N CYS A 344 -16.28 -10.94 6.11
CA CYS A 344 -17.55 -11.66 6.09
C CYS A 344 -18.77 -10.78 5.85
N GLY A 345 -19.82 -11.36 5.30
CA GLY A 345 -21.09 -10.70 5.00
C GLY A 345 -21.09 -9.96 3.67
N GLY A 346 -22.15 -9.19 3.43
CA GLY A 346 -22.32 -8.53 2.13
C GLY A 346 -22.78 -9.46 1.01
N THR A 347 -22.64 -9.02 -0.24
CA THR A 347 -23.08 -9.76 -1.44
C THR A 347 -21.98 -10.64 -2.03
N SER A 348 -20.72 -10.35 -1.72
CA SER A 348 -19.54 -11.06 -2.24
C SER A 348 -18.87 -12.03 -1.25
N CYS A 349 -19.05 -11.86 0.06
CA CYS A 349 -18.36 -12.66 1.08
C CYS A 349 -19.27 -13.61 1.87
N ALA A 350 -18.67 -14.61 2.52
CA ALA A 350 -19.41 -15.60 3.29
C ALA A 350 -20.11 -14.95 4.50
N PRO A 351 -21.33 -15.36 4.91
CA PRO A 351 -22.08 -14.69 5.98
C PRO A 351 -21.32 -14.64 7.31
N CYS A 352 -21.33 -13.49 7.99
CA CYS A 352 -20.70 -13.37 9.31
C CYS A 352 -21.34 -14.29 10.35
N GLN A 353 -20.47 -15.01 11.08
CA GLN A 353 -20.89 -15.87 12.17
C GLN A 353 -21.23 -15.02 13.41
N SER A 354 -22.45 -15.18 13.93
CA SER A 354 -22.86 -14.63 15.23
C SER A 354 -23.09 -15.76 16.24
N SER A 355 -22.52 -15.59 17.45
CA SER A 355 -22.45 -16.48 18.63
C SER A 355 -21.47 -17.67 18.53
N CYS A 356 -20.48 -17.71 19.45
CA CYS A 356 -19.46 -18.75 19.51
C CYS A 356 -20.09 -20.13 19.74
N SER A 357 -19.92 -21.03 18.77
CA SER A 357 -20.49 -22.39 18.80
C SER A 357 -19.51 -23.48 19.24
N GLU A 358 -18.24 -23.13 19.50
CA GLU A 358 -17.16 -24.07 19.82
C GLU A 358 -16.51 -23.76 21.19
N ASN A 359 -15.21 -23.41 21.24
CA ASN A 359 -14.50 -23.19 22.51
C ASN A 359 -14.27 -21.69 22.76
N GLU A 360 -14.90 -21.13 23.79
CA GLU A 360 -14.63 -19.77 24.24
C GLU A 360 -13.34 -19.73 25.08
N VAL A 361 -12.37 -18.93 24.65
CA VAL A 361 -11.11 -18.68 25.37
C VAL A 361 -10.99 -17.20 25.67
N THR A 362 -10.79 -16.87 26.95
CA THR A 362 -10.66 -15.50 27.42
C THR A 362 -9.25 -15.23 27.95
N LEU A 363 -8.58 -14.24 27.39
CA LEU A 363 -7.31 -13.72 27.88
C LEU A 363 -7.56 -12.41 28.63
N THR A 364 -7.13 -12.35 29.88
CA THR A 364 -7.16 -11.14 30.69
C THR A 364 -5.74 -10.74 31.05
N ILE A 365 -5.35 -9.51 30.75
CA ILE A 365 -4.03 -8.96 31.07
C ILE A 365 -4.22 -7.71 31.90
N THR A 366 -3.58 -7.66 33.06
CA THR A 366 -3.37 -6.46 33.84
C THR A 366 -1.93 -6.02 33.61
N PHE A 367 -1.75 -4.80 33.12
CA PHE A 367 -0.41 -4.27 32.85
C PHE A 367 0.32 -3.90 34.13
N ASP A 368 1.63 -3.80 34.03
CA ASP A 368 2.45 -3.05 34.97
C ASP A 368 2.50 -1.56 34.55
N ASN A 369 3.58 -0.86 34.84
CA ASN A 369 3.71 0.55 34.48
C ASN A 369 4.21 0.76 33.05
N TYR A 370 4.42 -0.29 32.24
CA TYR A 370 4.88 -0.19 30.86
C TYR A 370 4.06 -1.07 29.90
N PRO A 371 2.77 -0.76 29.67
CA PRO A 371 1.93 -1.50 28.75
C PRO A 371 2.53 -1.64 27.34
N GLU A 372 3.25 -0.62 26.86
CA GLU A 372 3.90 -0.59 25.54
C GLU A 372 4.93 -1.69 25.29
N GLU A 373 5.38 -2.37 26.34
CA GLU A 373 6.37 -3.43 26.25
C GLU A 373 5.68 -4.80 26.13
N THR A 374 4.39 -4.88 26.47
CA THR A 374 3.61 -6.12 26.45
C THR A 374 2.97 -6.36 25.07
N SER A 375 3.15 -7.57 24.55
CA SER A 375 2.37 -8.07 23.41
C SER A 375 2.08 -9.56 23.57
N TRP A 376 1.14 -10.11 22.82
CA TRP A 376 0.88 -11.54 22.83
C TRP A 376 0.43 -12.03 21.45
N SER A 377 0.64 -13.32 21.21
CA SER A 377 0.16 -14.03 20.03
C SER A 377 -0.36 -15.39 20.43
N LEU A 378 -1.36 -15.86 19.69
CA LEU A 378 -1.92 -17.18 19.75
C LEU A 378 -1.85 -17.78 18.35
N VAL A 379 -1.23 -18.94 18.23
CA VAL A 379 -0.92 -19.58 16.94
C VAL A 379 -1.44 -21.01 16.98
N THR A 380 -2.01 -21.52 15.89
CA THR A 380 -2.35 -22.95 15.77
C THR A 380 -1.08 -23.79 15.62
N ASP A 381 -1.20 -25.10 15.81
CA ASP A 381 -0.12 -26.09 15.57
C ASP A 381 0.44 -26.01 14.13
N GLY A 382 -0.38 -25.57 13.17
CA GLY A 382 0.02 -25.30 11.79
C GLY A 382 0.75 -23.97 11.56
N GLY A 383 1.15 -23.25 12.61
CA GLY A 383 1.89 -21.98 12.52
C GLY A 383 1.04 -20.77 12.11
N THR A 384 -0.28 -20.92 12.03
CA THR A 384 -1.19 -19.81 11.67
C THR A 384 -1.55 -19.00 12.90
N THR A 385 -1.24 -17.70 12.91
CA THR A 385 -1.65 -16.80 13.99
C THR A 385 -3.17 -16.63 13.97
N VAL A 386 -3.85 -17.12 15.00
CA VAL A 386 -5.31 -17.01 15.15
C VAL A 386 -5.72 -15.72 15.85
N ALA A 387 -4.86 -15.19 16.73
CA ALA A 387 -5.06 -13.88 17.33
C ALA A 387 -3.73 -13.34 17.85
N SER A 388 -3.54 -12.03 17.83
CA SER A 388 -2.40 -11.37 18.47
C SER A 388 -2.76 -9.95 18.80
N ASN A 389 -2.15 -9.38 19.84
CA ASN A 389 -2.29 -7.97 20.14
C ASN A 389 -1.00 -7.41 20.73
N GLY A 390 -0.78 -6.11 20.53
CA GLY A 390 0.31 -5.35 21.12
C GLY A 390 -0.25 -4.10 21.76
N TYR A 391 0.34 -3.68 22.88
CA TYR A 391 -0.15 -2.52 23.61
C TYR A 391 0.82 -1.35 23.47
N SER A 392 0.39 -0.17 23.88
CA SER A 392 1.16 1.07 23.73
C SER A 392 1.02 1.94 24.96
N ALA A 393 1.78 3.03 25.02
CA ALA A 393 1.68 4.03 26.08
C ALA A 393 0.31 4.75 26.11
N ALA A 394 -0.58 4.47 25.15
CA ALA A 394 -1.98 4.90 25.20
C ALA A 394 -2.82 4.07 26.20
N ASN A 395 -2.39 2.84 26.53
CA ASN A 395 -2.98 2.03 27.58
C ASN A 395 -2.50 2.57 28.95
N PRO A 396 -3.38 2.87 29.92
CA PRO A 396 -2.94 3.38 31.22
C PRO A 396 -2.18 2.33 32.03
N ASP A 397 -1.15 2.77 32.77
CA ASP A 397 -0.41 1.97 33.76
C ASP A 397 -1.36 1.25 34.72
N GLY A 398 -1.14 -0.05 34.93
CA GLY A 398 -1.97 -0.86 35.83
C GLY A 398 -3.39 -1.15 35.34
N SER A 399 -3.76 -0.78 34.11
CA SER A 399 -5.07 -1.09 33.55
C SER A 399 -5.21 -2.56 33.17
N THR A 400 -6.46 -3.02 33.08
CA THR A 400 -6.79 -4.39 32.69
C THR A 400 -7.53 -4.41 31.36
N VAL A 401 -7.10 -5.28 30.46
CA VAL A 401 -7.77 -5.59 29.19
C VAL A 401 -8.24 -7.04 29.19
N THR A 402 -9.33 -7.29 28.46
CA THR A 402 -9.93 -8.61 28.31
C THR A 402 -10.25 -8.86 26.84
N GLU A 403 -9.74 -9.96 26.32
CA GLU A 403 -9.92 -10.43 24.95
C GLU A 403 -10.68 -11.76 25.00
N THR A 404 -11.76 -11.88 24.22
CA THR A 404 -12.58 -13.10 24.14
C THR A 404 -12.50 -13.67 22.72
N LEU A 405 -12.00 -14.90 22.60
CA LEU A 405 -11.73 -15.61 21.36
C LEU A 405 -12.64 -16.84 21.25
N CYS A 406 -13.10 -17.16 20.04
CA CYS A 406 -13.82 -18.41 19.75
C CYS A 406 -12.90 -19.31 18.92
N LEU A 407 -12.38 -20.37 19.54
CA LEU A 407 -11.32 -21.20 18.96
C LEU A 407 -11.86 -22.61 18.60
N PRO A 408 -11.57 -23.11 17.39
CA PRO A 408 -11.85 -24.49 17.04
C PRO A 408 -11.09 -25.51 17.90
N ASN A 409 -11.46 -26.79 17.80
CA ASN A 409 -10.63 -27.87 18.35
C ASN A 409 -9.31 -27.96 17.60
N ASP A 410 -8.23 -27.52 18.23
CA ASP A 410 -6.86 -27.58 17.72
C ASP A 410 -5.86 -27.42 18.88
N CYS A 411 -4.58 -27.67 18.63
CA CYS A 411 -3.50 -27.25 19.52
C CYS A 411 -3.06 -25.83 19.19
N TYR A 412 -2.81 -25.06 20.24
CA TYR A 412 -2.46 -23.65 20.17
C TYR A 412 -1.24 -23.36 21.03
N THR A 413 -0.40 -22.46 20.53
CA THR A 413 0.73 -21.88 21.25
C THR A 413 0.40 -20.44 21.59
N PHE A 414 0.24 -20.16 22.87
CA PHE A 414 0.12 -18.80 23.41
C PHE A 414 1.51 -18.29 23.78
N VAL A 415 1.89 -17.14 23.24
CA VAL A 415 3.13 -16.43 23.57
C VAL A 415 2.75 -15.07 24.10
N ILE A 416 3.21 -14.72 25.30
CA ILE A 416 3.22 -13.35 25.80
C ILE A 416 4.65 -12.85 25.79
N ASN A 417 4.87 -11.64 25.30
CA ASN A 417 6.18 -11.02 25.16
C ASN A 417 6.25 -9.73 25.98
N ASP A 418 7.46 -9.44 26.42
CA ASP A 418 7.87 -8.23 27.11
C ASP A 418 9.17 -7.71 26.49
N ALA A 419 9.14 -6.51 25.93
CA ALA A 419 10.24 -5.99 25.10
C ALA A 419 11.55 -5.74 25.89
N TYR A 420 11.46 -5.46 27.19
CA TYR A 420 12.62 -5.12 28.03
C TYR A 420 13.13 -6.30 28.86
N GLY A 421 12.35 -7.37 28.95
CA GLY A 421 12.79 -8.65 29.47
C GLY A 421 12.71 -8.78 30.98
N ASP A 422 12.01 -7.87 31.66
CA ASP A 422 11.73 -7.93 33.08
C ASP A 422 10.35 -8.49 33.40
N GLY A 423 9.53 -8.69 32.37
CA GLY A 423 8.18 -9.25 32.46
C GLY A 423 7.21 -8.31 33.17
N ILE A 424 5.93 -8.62 33.08
CA ILE A 424 4.88 -7.73 33.61
C ILE A 424 4.74 -7.74 35.14
N CYS A 425 5.64 -8.42 35.88
CA CYS A 425 5.65 -8.45 37.34
C CYS A 425 7.05 -8.79 37.91
N CYS A 426 7.54 -8.16 38.98
CA CYS A 426 6.86 -7.24 39.91
C CYS A 426 7.74 -6.06 40.36
N SER A 427 8.78 -5.75 39.59
CA SER A 427 9.75 -4.70 39.93
C SER A 427 9.24 -3.31 39.53
N TYR A 428 8.46 -3.22 38.45
CA TYR A 428 7.98 -1.97 37.87
C TYR A 428 6.45 -1.93 37.67
N GLY A 429 5.71 -2.57 38.57
CA GLY A 429 4.25 -2.60 38.60
C GLY A 429 3.76 -3.99 39.00
N ASN A 430 2.46 -4.14 39.23
CA ASN A 430 1.84 -5.41 39.60
C ASN A 430 0.96 -5.92 38.47
N GLY A 431 1.56 -6.18 37.30
CA GLY A 431 0.87 -6.78 36.18
C GLY A 431 0.73 -8.29 36.35
N SER A 432 -0.21 -8.88 35.61
CA SER A 432 -0.44 -10.32 35.54
C SER A 432 -1.30 -10.66 34.33
N TYR A 433 -1.21 -11.89 33.84
CA TYR A 433 -2.13 -12.39 32.82
C TYR A 433 -2.80 -13.69 33.28
N THR A 434 -4.01 -13.94 32.77
CA THR A 434 -4.74 -15.19 32.94
C THR A 434 -5.40 -15.57 31.62
N LEU A 435 -5.07 -16.76 31.11
CA LEU A 435 -5.69 -17.38 29.96
C LEU A 435 -6.66 -18.47 30.45
N THR A 436 -7.94 -18.32 30.13
CA THR A 436 -9.02 -19.21 30.58
C THR A 436 -9.70 -19.83 29.38
N GLY A 437 -9.78 -21.16 29.31
CA GLY A 437 -10.55 -21.88 28.31
C GLY A 437 -11.85 -22.48 28.88
N PRO A 438 -12.55 -23.32 28.10
CA PRO A 438 -13.82 -23.92 28.51
C PRO A 438 -13.71 -24.78 29.79
N ASP A 439 -12.56 -25.43 29.97
CA ASP A 439 -12.28 -26.34 31.10
C ASP A 439 -11.63 -25.64 32.31
N GLY A 440 -11.49 -24.31 32.27
CA GLY A 440 -10.91 -23.48 33.33
C GLY A 440 -9.63 -22.77 32.93
N VAL A 441 -8.85 -22.33 33.94
CA VAL A 441 -7.60 -21.60 33.71
C VAL A 441 -6.57 -22.51 33.04
N ILE A 442 -6.16 -22.15 31.83
CA ILE A 442 -5.09 -22.82 31.08
C ILE A 442 -3.74 -22.42 31.70
N LYS A 443 -3.54 -21.11 31.90
CA LYS A 443 -2.32 -20.55 32.46
C LYS A 443 -2.57 -19.21 33.11
N SER A 444 -1.84 -18.94 34.19
CA SER A 444 -1.73 -17.61 34.79
C SER A 444 -0.25 -17.33 35.07
N GLY A 445 0.18 -16.10 34.86
CA GLY A 445 1.58 -15.72 35.00
C GLY A 445 1.76 -14.21 35.10
N GLY A 446 3.02 -13.80 35.04
CA GLY A 446 3.41 -12.39 35.09
C GLY A 446 4.92 -12.19 35.29
N SER A 447 5.62 -13.16 35.89
CA SER A 447 7.07 -13.14 36.02
C SER A 447 7.73 -14.01 34.96
N PHE A 448 8.18 -13.39 33.87
CA PHE A 448 8.93 -13.99 32.78
C PHE A 448 10.02 -13.01 32.29
N GLY A 449 10.90 -13.47 31.41
CA GLY A 449 11.92 -12.61 30.78
C GLY A 449 11.31 -11.86 29.59
N ASN A 450 11.90 -12.02 28.40
CA ASN A 450 11.38 -11.39 27.19
C ASN A 450 10.08 -12.03 26.67
N SER A 451 9.83 -13.29 27.03
CA SER A 451 8.59 -13.98 26.67
C SER A 451 8.29 -15.14 27.59
N GLU A 452 7.02 -15.54 27.63
CA GLU A 452 6.56 -16.82 28.16
C GLU A 452 5.67 -17.48 27.11
N THR A 453 5.94 -18.76 26.84
CA THR A 453 5.18 -19.57 25.89
C THR A 453 4.42 -20.64 26.64
N THR A 454 3.17 -20.87 26.25
CA THR A 454 2.29 -21.91 26.79
C THR A 454 1.56 -22.59 25.65
N ASP A 455 1.84 -23.88 25.48
CA ASP A 455 1.09 -24.74 24.57
C ASP A 455 -0.14 -25.31 25.30
N PHE A 456 -1.27 -25.31 24.62
CA PHE A 456 -2.48 -25.97 25.09
C PHE A 456 -3.29 -26.47 23.90
N CYS A 457 -4.04 -27.54 24.09
CA CYS A 457 -4.92 -28.05 23.06
C CYS A 457 -6.38 -27.94 23.50
N LEU A 458 -7.22 -27.50 22.58
CA LEU A 458 -8.66 -27.55 22.68
C LEU A 458 -9.12 -28.75 21.86
N GLY A 459 -9.87 -29.65 22.51
CA GLY A 459 -10.17 -30.96 21.93
C GLY A 459 -9.06 -31.99 22.19
N SER A 460 -9.48 -33.23 22.40
CA SER A 460 -8.60 -34.29 22.89
C SER A 460 -7.79 -34.95 21.77
N THR A 461 -6.54 -34.51 21.54
CA THR A 461 -5.37 -35.35 21.15
C THR A 461 -4.11 -34.50 20.88
N PRO A 462 -2.93 -34.79 21.47
CA PRO A 462 -1.69 -34.04 21.21
C PRO A 462 -0.87 -34.64 20.03
N PRO A 463 -0.34 -33.82 19.10
CA PRO A 463 0.68 -34.21 18.11
C PRO A 463 2.13 -33.90 18.60
N PRO A 464 3.17 -34.38 17.88
CA PRO A 464 4.48 -34.74 18.46
C PRO A 464 5.48 -33.58 18.56
N GLY A 465 6.49 -33.74 19.41
CA GLY A 465 7.52 -32.72 19.68
C GLY A 465 8.51 -32.44 18.52
N PRO A 466 9.31 -31.36 18.66
CA PRO A 466 10.12 -30.76 17.59
C PRO A 466 11.18 -31.71 17.01
N THR A 467 11.39 -31.69 15.69
CA THR A 467 12.37 -32.54 14.99
C THR A 467 13.15 -31.77 13.92
N CYS A 468 14.42 -32.12 13.70
CA CYS A 468 15.31 -31.47 12.72
C CYS A 468 14.99 -31.74 11.23
N ASP A 469 13.78 -32.18 10.91
CA ASP A 469 13.37 -32.56 9.55
C ASP A 469 11.91 -32.18 9.27
N ASP A 470 11.26 -31.37 10.11
CA ASP A 470 9.82 -31.07 10.04
C ASP A 470 9.47 -29.82 9.21
N GLY A 471 10.47 -29.08 8.74
CA GLY A 471 10.31 -27.91 7.88
C GLY A 471 9.91 -26.65 8.65
N ILE A 472 9.99 -26.66 9.98
CA ILE A 472 9.55 -25.57 10.84
C ILE A 472 10.69 -25.20 11.79
N GLN A 473 11.11 -23.92 11.79
CA GLN A 473 12.07 -23.45 12.79
C GLN A 473 11.40 -23.40 14.17
N ASN A 474 11.55 -24.46 14.96
CA ASN A 474 10.94 -24.61 16.28
C ASN A 474 11.96 -25.07 17.33
N GLY A 475 11.58 -25.07 18.61
CA GLY A 475 12.53 -25.39 19.69
C GLY A 475 13.66 -24.36 19.82
N ASP A 476 14.92 -24.80 19.74
CA ASP A 476 16.11 -23.94 19.86
C ASP A 476 16.90 -23.78 18.55
N GLU A 477 16.30 -24.16 17.43
CA GLU A 477 16.88 -24.07 16.09
C GLU A 477 17.24 -22.63 15.70
N THR A 478 18.41 -22.45 15.07
CA THR A 478 18.86 -21.12 14.60
C THR A 478 18.54 -20.85 13.13
N GLY A 479 17.89 -21.79 12.46
CA GLY A 479 17.28 -21.70 11.12
C GLY A 479 16.34 -22.89 10.90
N VAL A 480 15.55 -22.91 9.83
CA VAL A 480 14.56 -23.98 9.57
C VAL A 480 15.26 -25.34 9.49
N ASP A 481 14.90 -26.27 10.40
CA ASP A 481 15.50 -27.60 10.52
C ASP A 481 17.03 -27.59 10.79
N CYS A 482 17.60 -26.46 11.23
CA CYS A 482 19.05 -26.31 11.44
C CYS A 482 19.43 -25.44 12.64
N GLY A 483 20.59 -25.75 13.21
CA GLY A 483 21.14 -25.05 14.37
C GLY A 483 20.47 -25.45 15.68
N GLY A 484 20.71 -24.66 16.73
CA GLY A 484 20.33 -25.04 18.08
C GLY A 484 21.19 -26.15 18.68
N THR A 485 20.70 -26.76 19.76
CA THR A 485 21.44 -27.80 20.49
C THR A 485 21.28 -29.17 19.83
N PHE A 486 20.20 -29.39 19.07
CA PHE A 486 19.84 -30.71 18.55
C PHE A 486 20.11 -30.88 17.03
N CYS A 487 20.05 -29.81 16.23
CA CYS A 487 20.15 -29.90 14.76
C CYS A 487 21.52 -29.50 14.22
N ALA A 488 21.80 -29.89 12.97
CA ALA A 488 23.09 -29.59 12.33
C ALA A 488 23.26 -28.07 12.13
N PRO A 489 24.47 -27.49 12.26
CA PRO A 489 24.67 -26.05 12.09
C PRO A 489 24.18 -25.54 10.74
N CYS A 490 23.49 -24.39 10.73
CA CYS A 490 23.01 -23.78 9.50
C CYS A 490 24.17 -23.43 8.56
N GLN A 491 23.99 -23.71 7.25
CA GLN A 491 25.00 -23.37 6.26
C GLN A 491 25.11 -21.85 6.11
N THR A 492 26.32 -21.35 5.89
CA THR A 492 26.56 -19.92 5.60
C THR A 492 27.29 -19.82 4.27
N GLY A 493 26.78 -19.00 3.34
CA GLY A 493 27.35 -18.77 2.02
C GLY A 493 26.37 -18.97 0.86
N THR A 494 26.89 -18.84 -0.35
CA THR A 494 26.16 -19.04 -1.61
C THR A 494 26.44 -20.42 -2.19
N THR A 495 25.40 -21.17 -2.54
CA THR A 495 25.47 -22.50 -3.16
C THR A 495 24.77 -22.48 -4.51
N VAL A 496 25.51 -22.78 -5.58
CA VAL A 496 24.88 -23.00 -6.91
C VAL A 496 24.16 -24.34 -6.89
N LEU A 497 22.84 -24.28 -7.02
CA LEU A 497 21.93 -25.43 -7.00
C LEU A 497 21.79 -26.05 -8.39
N HIS A 498 21.89 -25.22 -9.43
CA HIS A 498 21.69 -25.66 -10.81
C HIS A 498 22.40 -24.77 -11.82
N GLU A 499 22.92 -25.38 -12.88
CA GLU A 499 23.45 -24.72 -14.08
C GLU A 499 22.96 -25.49 -15.32
N GLY A 500 22.27 -24.80 -16.23
CA GLY A 500 21.73 -25.35 -17.47
C GLY A 500 22.19 -24.54 -18.67
N TYR A 501 23.01 -25.17 -19.52
CA TYR A 501 23.63 -24.56 -20.71
C TYR A 501 23.10 -25.16 -22.00
N PHE A 502 22.34 -26.25 -21.91
CA PHE A 502 21.64 -26.94 -22.97
C PHE A 502 22.54 -27.51 -24.07
N GLU A 503 23.86 -27.58 -23.91
CA GLU A 503 24.79 -28.08 -24.92
C GLU A 503 24.80 -29.62 -25.05
N THR A 504 24.40 -30.33 -23.99
CA THR A 504 24.35 -31.81 -23.97
C THR A 504 22.96 -32.41 -23.84
N GLY A 505 21.93 -31.58 -23.71
CA GLY A 505 20.56 -32.02 -23.52
C GLY A 505 19.69 -30.89 -22.95
N LEU A 506 18.71 -31.25 -22.13
CA LEU A 506 17.90 -30.29 -21.39
C LEU A 506 18.45 -29.99 -19.99
N ASP A 507 19.59 -30.59 -19.61
CA ASP A 507 20.28 -30.34 -18.33
C ASP A 507 19.34 -30.37 -17.11
N GLY A 508 18.55 -31.43 -16.94
CA GLY A 508 17.60 -31.56 -15.81
C GLY A 508 16.25 -30.85 -16.02
N TRP A 509 16.12 -30.02 -17.05
CA TRP A 509 14.85 -29.42 -17.43
C TRP A 509 13.96 -30.40 -18.20
N GLN A 510 12.65 -30.22 -18.03
CA GLN A 510 11.60 -30.99 -18.70
C GLN A 510 10.93 -30.11 -19.75
N ASP A 511 10.80 -30.68 -20.94
CA ASP A 511 10.06 -30.11 -22.06
C ASP A 511 8.56 -30.14 -21.76
N GLY A 512 7.92 -28.97 -21.82
CA GLY A 512 6.50 -28.82 -21.54
C GLY A 512 5.56 -29.31 -22.65
N GLY A 513 6.03 -29.44 -23.90
CA GLY A 513 5.20 -29.90 -25.02
C GLY A 513 5.53 -29.28 -26.39
N SER A 514 4.49 -29.04 -27.19
CA SER A 514 4.62 -28.68 -28.62
C SER A 514 5.36 -27.38 -28.91
N ASP A 515 5.44 -26.49 -27.92
CA ASP A 515 5.95 -25.13 -28.06
C ASP A 515 7.18 -24.84 -27.21
N CYS A 516 7.78 -25.91 -26.69
CA CYS A 516 9.13 -25.93 -26.16
C CYS A 516 9.99 -26.80 -27.08
N PHE A 517 11.19 -26.32 -27.40
CA PHE A 517 12.09 -27.05 -28.29
C PHE A 517 13.55 -26.71 -28.00
N ARG A 518 14.40 -27.72 -27.88
CA ARG A 518 15.86 -27.54 -27.83
C ARG A 518 16.38 -27.13 -29.21
N TYR A 519 16.58 -25.84 -29.38
CA TYR A 519 17.04 -25.21 -30.59
C TYR A 519 18.54 -25.40 -30.80
N ASN A 520 18.97 -25.48 -32.08
CA ASN A 520 20.37 -25.44 -32.48
C ASN A 520 20.56 -24.31 -33.50
N GLY A 521 21.28 -23.27 -33.13
CA GLY A 521 21.66 -22.20 -34.06
C GLY A 521 22.11 -20.91 -33.36
N SER A 522 22.12 -19.82 -34.12
CA SER A 522 22.74 -18.55 -33.72
C SER A 522 21.94 -17.72 -32.70
N PHE A 523 20.83 -18.23 -32.18
CA PHE A 523 20.04 -17.56 -31.12
C PHE A 523 20.37 -18.10 -29.73
N SER A 524 21.43 -18.90 -29.63
CA SER A 524 22.06 -19.30 -28.38
C SER A 524 23.10 -18.26 -27.97
N PHE A 525 23.14 -17.93 -26.68
CA PHE A 525 24.05 -16.91 -26.17
C PHE A 525 25.48 -17.43 -26.16
N GLU A 526 25.66 -18.65 -25.64
CA GLU A 526 26.88 -19.44 -25.75
C GLU A 526 26.66 -20.69 -26.60
N GLY A 527 27.75 -21.30 -27.06
CA GLY A 527 27.67 -22.53 -27.85
C GLY A 527 26.76 -22.41 -29.07
N ILE A 528 25.91 -23.42 -29.28
CA ILE A 528 24.93 -23.46 -30.38
C ILE A 528 23.56 -23.95 -29.95
N TYR A 529 23.34 -24.34 -28.68
CA TYR A 529 22.07 -24.87 -28.21
C TYR A 529 21.38 -23.93 -27.22
N SER A 530 20.06 -23.86 -27.27
CA SER A 530 19.23 -23.09 -26.32
C SER A 530 17.81 -23.64 -26.31
N ILE A 531 16.97 -23.20 -25.39
CA ILE A 531 15.56 -23.60 -25.34
C ILE A 531 14.69 -22.53 -25.96
N ARG A 532 14.06 -22.86 -27.10
CA ARG A 532 13.08 -21.98 -27.74
C ARG A 532 11.69 -22.26 -27.17
N LEU A 533 11.08 -21.22 -26.62
CA LEU A 533 9.67 -21.17 -26.23
C LEU A 533 8.90 -20.25 -27.19
N ARG A 534 7.62 -20.52 -27.41
CA ARG A 534 6.74 -19.75 -28.30
C ARG A 534 5.27 -19.95 -27.96
N ASP A 535 4.40 -19.13 -28.55
CA ASP A 535 2.94 -19.25 -28.45
C ASP A 535 2.42 -19.21 -27.00
N ASN A 536 1.10 -19.21 -26.81
CA ASN A 536 0.43 -19.32 -25.51
C ASN A 536 -0.29 -20.68 -25.39
N SER A 537 0.49 -21.75 -25.33
CA SER A 537 -0.01 -23.11 -25.19
C SER A 537 -0.01 -23.60 -23.73
N GLY A 538 0.01 -22.70 -22.75
CA GLY A 538 0.02 -23.03 -21.33
C GLY A 538 1.27 -23.79 -20.90
N THR A 539 1.13 -25.01 -20.37
CA THR A 539 2.31 -25.81 -19.98
C THR A 539 3.14 -26.25 -21.18
N ALA A 540 2.55 -26.30 -22.39
CA ALA A 540 3.25 -26.71 -23.60
C ALA A 540 4.20 -25.65 -24.15
N SER A 541 4.06 -24.38 -23.76
CA SER A 541 4.97 -23.28 -24.10
C SER A 541 6.01 -23.03 -22.99
N ALA A 542 6.36 -24.06 -22.21
CA ALA A 542 7.22 -23.93 -21.04
C ALA A 542 8.37 -24.96 -20.96
N MET A 543 9.40 -24.59 -20.21
CA MET A 543 10.41 -25.51 -19.66
C MET A 543 10.33 -25.50 -18.14
N THR A 544 10.33 -26.67 -17.50
CA THR A 544 10.20 -26.80 -16.03
C THR A 544 11.41 -27.52 -15.44
N SER A 545 11.95 -27.02 -14.33
CA SER A 545 13.13 -27.58 -13.68
C SER A 545 12.84 -28.90 -12.98
N GLU A 546 13.91 -29.57 -12.55
CA GLU A 546 13.85 -30.56 -11.48
C GLU A 546 13.40 -29.94 -10.13
N ALA A 547 13.21 -30.80 -9.12
CA ALA A 547 12.87 -30.36 -7.77
C ALA A 547 14.13 -30.00 -6.98
N PHE A 548 14.09 -28.87 -6.28
CA PHE A 548 15.15 -28.38 -5.41
C PHE A 548 14.67 -28.35 -3.96
N ASP A 549 15.55 -28.72 -3.02
CA ASP A 549 15.31 -28.48 -1.60
C ASP A 549 15.86 -27.10 -1.23
N LEU A 550 14.96 -26.15 -0.99
CA LEU A 550 15.31 -24.76 -0.75
C LEU A 550 15.24 -24.37 0.73
N ARG A 551 14.81 -25.27 1.63
CA ARG A 551 14.56 -24.97 3.06
C ARG A 551 15.78 -24.41 3.80
N GLY A 552 16.97 -24.83 3.39
CA GLY A 552 18.23 -24.40 3.99
C GLY A 552 18.77 -23.04 3.53
N PHE A 553 18.01 -22.27 2.75
CA PHE A 553 18.44 -20.97 2.21
C PHE A 553 17.51 -19.83 2.66
N ASP A 554 18.10 -18.64 2.84
CA ASP A 554 17.34 -17.41 3.11
C ASP A 554 16.87 -16.75 1.80
N GLN A 555 17.66 -16.89 0.74
CA GLN A 555 17.33 -16.35 -0.59
C GLN A 555 17.72 -17.32 -1.70
N VAL A 556 17.05 -17.21 -2.85
CA VAL A 556 17.39 -17.95 -4.07
C VAL A 556 17.37 -17.00 -5.26
N GLU A 557 18.49 -16.95 -6.00
CA GLU A 557 18.63 -16.19 -7.23
C GLU A 557 18.42 -17.09 -8.45
N PHE A 558 17.52 -16.69 -9.35
CA PHE A 558 17.31 -17.29 -10.67
C PHE A 558 17.86 -16.34 -11.74
N ASN A 559 18.98 -16.69 -12.37
CA ASN A 559 19.61 -15.92 -13.44
C ASN A 559 19.57 -16.68 -14.76
N PHE A 560 19.32 -15.99 -15.86
CA PHE A 560 19.29 -16.60 -17.19
C PHE A 560 19.58 -15.58 -18.29
N PHE A 561 19.84 -16.08 -19.49
CA PHE A 561 20.08 -15.31 -20.70
C PHE A 561 18.96 -15.58 -21.70
N PHE A 562 18.58 -14.56 -22.47
CA PHE A 562 17.55 -14.76 -23.48
C PHE A 562 17.70 -13.89 -24.73
N TYR A 563 17.09 -14.37 -25.82
CA TYR A 563 16.99 -13.67 -27.10
C TYR A 563 15.52 -13.71 -27.59
N PRO A 564 14.84 -12.56 -27.72
CA PRO A 564 13.50 -12.48 -28.29
C PRO A 564 13.55 -12.28 -29.81
N ASN A 565 12.68 -12.98 -30.53
CA ASN A 565 12.57 -12.93 -31.99
C ASN A 565 11.10 -12.85 -32.43
N SER A 566 10.81 -11.84 -33.23
CA SER A 566 9.48 -11.57 -33.80
C SER A 566 8.35 -11.36 -32.79
N MET A 567 8.65 -10.99 -31.54
CA MET A 567 7.61 -10.69 -30.54
C MET A 567 7.01 -9.29 -30.73
N GLU A 568 5.73 -9.15 -31.04
CA GLU A 568 5.05 -7.85 -31.14
C GLU A 568 5.01 -7.11 -29.80
N THR A 569 4.82 -5.78 -29.85
CA THR A 569 4.72 -4.96 -28.63
C THR A 569 3.59 -5.47 -27.73
N GLY A 570 3.94 -5.76 -26.47
CA GLY A 570 3.03 -6.30 -25.46
C GLY A 570 3.04 -7.81 -25.30
N GLU A 571 3.69 -8.56 -26.19
CA GLU A 571 3.87 -10.01 -26.02
C GLU A 571 4.93 -10.33 -24.97
N ASP A 572 4.73 -11.40 -24.20
CA ASP A 572 5.53 -11.65 -23.02
C ASP A 572 5.88 -13.13 -22.74
N PHE A 573 6.70 -13.31 -21.72
CA PHE A 573 6.98 -14.59 -21.10
C PHE A 573 7.22 -14.39 -19.60
N PHE A 574 7.05 -15.47 -18.82
CA PHE A 574 7.09 -15.43 -17.36
C PHE A 574 8.10 -16.39 -16.78
N ILE A 575 8.58 -16.04 -15.58
CA ILE A 575 9.21 -16.96 -14.65
C ILE A 575 8.19 -17.32 -13.58
N ARG A 576 7.98 -18.61 -13.36
CA ARG A 576 7.05 -19.16 -12.39
C ARG A 576 7.78 -20.01 -11.35
N TYR A 577 7.30 -19.96 -10.13
CA TYR A 577 7.85 -20.68 -8.99
C TYR A 577 6.80 -21.63 -8.40
N PHE A 578 7.23 -22.83 -8.06
CA PHE A 578 6.43 -23.81 -7.34
C PHE A 578 6.89 -23.86 -5.89
N ASP A 579 6.02 -23.46 -4.97
CA ASP A 579 6.29 -23.32 -3.54
C ASP A 579 6.19 -24.64 -2.75
N GLY A 580 6.09 -25.77 -3.46
CA GLY A 580 5.84 -27.10 -2.92
C GLY A 580 4.39 -27.55 -3.01
N SER A 581 3.45 -26.60 -3.21
CA SER A 581 2.02 -26.84 -3.31
C SER A 581 1.37 -26.24 -4.56
N SER A 582 1.76 -25.02 -4.95
CA SER A 582 1.11 -24.22 -5.98
C SER A 582 2.12 -23.49 -6.87
N TRP A 583 1.70 -23.10 -8.08
CA TRP A 583 2.52 -22.33 -9.03
C TRP A 583 2.12 -20.84 -9.01
N SER A 584 3.08 -19.94 -8.80
CA SER A 584 2.91 -18.49 -8.86
C SER A 584 3.84 -17.87 -9.92
N THR A 585 3.51 -16.69 -10.43
CA THR A 585 4.38 -15.93 -11.35
C THR A 585 5.25 -14.98 -10.55
N ILE A 586 6.57 -15.09 -10.68
CA ILE A 586 7.55 -14.31 -9.92
C ILE A 586 8.23 -13.21 -10.75
N ALA A 587 8.15 -13.30 -12.09
CA ALA A 587 8.58 -12.23 -12.99
C ALA A 587 7.87 -12.34 -14.35
N SER A 588 7.60 -11.19 -14.99
CA SER A 588 7.05 -11.09 -16.34
C SER A 588 7.90 -10.13 -17.18
N TYR A 589 8.18 -10.52 -18.41
CA TYR A 589 8.99 -9.73 -19.35
C TYR A 589 8.26 -9.56 -20.67
N ALA A 590 8.01 -8.32 -21.09
CA ALA A 590 7.23 -8.02 -22.29
C ALA A 590 8.02 -7.22 -23.34
N SER A 591 7.73 -7.47 -24.61
CA SER A 591 8.29 -6.74 -25.75
C SER A 591 7.81 -5.29 -25.77
N GLY A 592 8.74 -4.35 -25.96
CA GLY A 592 8.48 -2.92 -25.95
C GLY A 592 8.60 -2.24 -24.58
N SER A 593 8.57 -3.02 -23.48
CA SER A 593 8.82 -2.51 -22.12
C SER A 593 10.08 -3.10 -21.48
N SER A 594 10.20 -4.43 -21.45
CA SER A 594 11.32 -5.15 -20.84
C SER A 594 12.46 -5.42 -21.83
N PHE A 595 12.12 -5.68 -23.10
CA PHE A 595 13.08 -5.99 -24.14
C PHE A 595 12.61 -5.53 -25.52
N THR A 596 13.51 -5.63 -26.51
CA THR A 596 13.21 -5.43 -27.94
C THR A 596 13.80 -6.58 -28.73
N ASN A 597 13.10 -7.02 -29.78
CA ASN A 597 13.55 -8.12 -30.64
C ASN A 597 14.96 -7.89 -31.19
N GLY A 598 15.67 -9.00 -31.43
CA GLY A 598 16.95 -8.98 -32.11
C GLY A 598 18.15 -8.72 -31.21
N ASN A 599 18.01 -8.87 -29.89
CA ASN A 599 19.05 -8.56 -28.91
C ASN A 599 19.20 -9.69 -27.88
N PHE A 600 20.40 -9.88 -27.35
CA PHE A 600 20.63 -10.73 -26.19
C PHE A 600 20.55 -9.94 -24.89
N TYR A 601 19.89 -10.53 -23.90
CA TYR A 601 19.70 -9.99 -22.57
C TYR A 601 20.13 -11.02 -21.51
N THR A 602 20.40 -10.53 -20.30
CA THR A 602 20.36 -11.34 -19.08
C THR A 602 19.30 -10.80 -18.14
N ALA A 603 18.67 -11.67 -17.37
CA ALA A 603 17.73 -11.32 -16.33
C ALA A 603 18.04 -12.05 -15.03
N THR A 604 17.80 -11.39 -13.90
CA THR A 604 17.91 -11.97 -12.56
C THR A 604 16.62 -11.71 -11.79
N VAL A 605 16.14 -12.75 -11.09
CA VAL A 605 15.02 -12.70 -10.13
C VAL A 605 15.50 -13.26 -8.80
N THR A 606 15.32 -12.51 -7.73
CA THR A 606 15.70 -12.93 -6.38
C THR A 606 14.46 -13.22 -5.54
N LEU A 607 14.38 -14.40 -4.95
CA LEU A 607 13.34 -14.81 -4.01
C LEU A 607 13.89 -14.82 -2.59
N SER A 608 13.09 -14.37 -1.63
CA SER A 608 13.39 -14.45 -0.20
C SER A 608 12.47 -15.46 0.48
N SER A 609 12.99 -16.25 1.42
CA SER A 609 12.19 -17.16 2.26
C SER A 609 11.13 -16.42 3.09
N SER A 610 11.33 -15.11 3.31
CA SER A 610 10.34 -14.23 3.93
C SER A 610 9.16 -13.82 3.02
N GLN A 611 9.26 -14.06 1.71
CA GLN A 611 8.27 -13.66 0.70
C GLN A 611 7.54 -14.86 0.09
N VAL A 612 8.22 -16.00 -0.02
CA VAL A 612 7.68 -17.22 -0.62
C VAL A 612 8.14 -18.45 0.16
N ASN A 613 7.31 -19.48 0.20
CA ASN A 613 7.67 -20.72 0.88
C ASN A 613 8.78 -21.47 0.12
N PHE A 614 9.86 -21.80 0.83
CA PHE A 614 10.97 -22.61 0.32
C PHE A 614 10.78 -24.06 0.72
N ALA A 615 10.20 -24.86 -0.18
CA ALA A 615 9.92 -26.27 0.07
C ALA A 615 11.06 -27.20 -0.38
N SER A 616 11.01 -28.46 0.10
CA SER A 616 11.94 -29.52 -0.29
C SER A 616 11.76 -30.00 -1.74
N ASN A 617 10.63 -29.66 -2.37
CA ASN A 617 10.23 -30.05 -3.71
C ASN A 617 9.99 -28.84 -4.64
N ALA A 618 10.58 -27.69 -4.32
CA ALA A 618 10.37 -26.44 -5.05
C ALA A 618 10.89 -26.53 -6.50
N ARG A 619 10.27 -25.78 -7.42
CA ARG A 619 10.62 -25.81 -8.86
C ARG A 619 10.51 -24.44 -9.51
N PHE A 620 11.20 -24.28 -10.63
CA PHE A 620 11.13 -23.11 -11.50
C PHE A 620 10.58 -23.49 -12.87
N ARG A 621 9.91 -22.55 -13.53
CA ARG A 621 9.41 -22.69 -14.90
C ARG A 621 9.58 -21.38 -15.66
N VAL A 622 10.07 -21.48 -16.90
CA VAL A 622 10.00 -20.38 -17.87
C VAL A 622 8.89 -20.71 -18.86
N GLN A 623 7.94 -19.80 -19.06
CA GLN A 623 6.75 -20.05 -19.88
C GLN A 623 6.46 -18.85 -20.79
N CYS A 624 6.34 -19.10 -22.10
CA CYS A 624 5.96 -18.08 -23.08
C CYS A 624 4.44 -17.92 -23.15
N ASP A 625 3.98 -16.68 -23.33
CA ASP A 625 2.58 -16.31 -23.57
C ASP A 625 2.54 -15.28 -24.72
N ALA A 626 3.12 -15.68 -25.84
CA ALA A 626 3.06 -14.90 -27.07
C ALA A 626 1.85 -15.31 -27.92
N SER A 627 1.49 -14.50 -28.92
CA SER A 627 0.23 -14.68 -29.64
C SER A 627 0.22 -15.85 -30.62
N ASN A 628 1.39 -16.24 -31.14
CA ASN A 628 1.50 -17.26 -32.15
C ASN A 628 2.88 -17.97 -32.19
N ASN A 629 2.99 -18.93 -33.11
CA ASN A 629 4.16 -19.81 -33.28
C ASN A 629 5.43 -19.12 -33.85
N SER A 630 5.30 -17.91 -34.37
CA SER A 630 6.42 -17.12 -34.92
C SER A 630 7.13 -16.33 -33.82
N ASP A 631 6.44 -16.10 -32.71
CA ASP A 631 6.86 -15.23 -31.62
C ASP A 631 7.65 -16.10 -30.64
N GLN A 632 8.95 -15.87 -30.58
CA GLN A 632 9.87 -16.83 -30.02
C GLN A 632 10.81 -16.17 -29.03
N VAL A 633 11.02 -16.82 -27.90
CA VAL A 633 12.10 -16.49 -26.96
C VAL A 633 13.02 -17.68 -26.80
N TYR A 634 14.32 -17.43 -26.88
CA TYR A 634 15.36 -18.45 -26.71
C TYR A 634 16.02 -18.23 -25.35
N ILE A 635 15.96 -19.24 -24.48
CA ILE A 635 16.49 -19.23 -23.11
C ILE A 635 17.79 -20.03 -23.06
N ASP A 636 18.80 -19.46 -22.41
CA ASP A 636 20.14 -20.02 -22.32
C ASP A 636 20.82 -19.67 -20.99
N GLN A 637 21.89 -20.38 -20.62
CA GLN A 637 22.68 -20.17 -19.39
C GLN A 637 21.84 -19.93 -18.13
N VAL A 638 20.99 -20.88 -17.74
CA VAL A 638 20.18 -20.77 -16.52
C VAL A 638 21.02 -21.15 -15.31
N THR A 639 21.08 -20.29 -14.29
CA THR A 639 21.76 -20.55 -13.01
C THR A 639 20.83 -20.29 -11.85
N ILE A 640 20.75 -21.25 -10.92
CA ILE A 640 19.97 -21.14 -9.68
C ILE A 640 20.94 -21.19 -8.51
N THR A 641 20.94 -20.16 -7.65
CA THR A 641 21.86 -20.04 -6.52
C THR A 641 21.09 -19.83 -5.23
N GLY A 642 21.22 -20.75 -4.28
CA GLY A 642 20.75 -20.58 -2.91
C GLY A 642 21.75 -19.77 -2.08
N ILE A 643 21.25 -18.91 -1.20
CA ILE A 643 22.04 -18.00 -0.37
C ILE A 643 21.57 -18.18 1.07
N ALA A 644 22.50 -18.53 1.96
CA ALA A 644 22.26 -18.62 3.40
C ALA A 644 23.17 -17.62 4.14
N GLY A 645 22.58 -16.73 4.93
CA GLY A 645 23.23 -15.63 5.65
C GLY A 645 23.25 -14.28 4.90
N THR A 646 23.70 -13.24 5.60
CA THR A 646 23.52 -11.81 5.27
C THR A 646 24.42 -11.23 4.17
N THR A 647 24.74 -11.96 3.09
CA THR A 647 25.66 -11.43 2.06
C THR A 647 25.15 -11.51 0.62
N ARG A 648 24.86 -10.30 0.09
CA ARG A 648 24.73 -9.83 -1.31
C ARG A 648 23.64 -10.46 -2.19
N THR A 649 22.66 -9.64 -2.52
CA THR A 649 21.79 -9.75 -3.69
C THR A 649 22.48 -9.19 -4.94
N LYS A 650 22.41 -9.90 -6.07
CA LYS A 650 22.49 -9.26 -7.39
C LYS A 650 21.27 -8.35 -7.54
N ALA A 651 21.45 -7.25 -8.28
CA ALA A 651 20.31 -6.39 -8.60
C ALA A 651 19.38 -7.14 -9.56
N ASP A 652 18.11 -7.27 -9.17
CA ASP A 652 17.06 -7.80 -10.04
C ASP A 652 16.85 -6.90 -11.27
N GLY A 653 16.42 -7.52 -12.36
CA GLY A 653 16.05 -6.82 -13.59
C GLY A 653 16.68 -7.38 -14.85
N VAL A 654 16.40 -6.70 -15.97
CA VAL A 654 16.85 -7.06 -17.32
C VAL A 654 17.99 -6.15 -17.76
N GLN A 655 19.05 -6.75 -18.29
CA GLN A 655 20.20 -6.03 -18.85
C GLN A 655 20.44 -6.43 -20.30
N LEU A 656 20.51 -5.44 -21.20
CA LEU A 656 20.94 -5.62 -22.59
C LEU A 656 22.44 -5.96 -22.64
N LEU A 657 22.79 -7.02 -23.36
CA LEU A 657 24.17 -7.49 -23.51
C LEU A 657 24.75 -7.19 -24.89
N ARG A 658 24.05 -7.59 -25.97
CA ARG A 658 24.48 -7.32 -27.35
C ARG A 658 23.31 -7.30 -28.33
N THR A 659 23.53 -6.64 -29.47
CA THR A 659 22.62 -6.58 -30.61
C THR A 659 22.96 -7.68 -31.64
N GLY A 660 21.93 -8.39 -32.11
CA GLY A 660 21.99 -9.42 -33.14
C GLY A 660 22.48 -10.81 -32.70
N PRO A 661 22.17 -11.86 -33.48
CA PRO A 661 22.79 -13.17 -33.33
C PRO A 661 24.29 -13.08 -33.67
N PRO A 662 25.20 -13.79 -32.98
CA PRO A 662 26.59 -13.87 -33.39
C PRO A 662 26.68 -14.29 -34.85
N SER A 663 27.39 -13.51 -35.65
CA SER A 663 27.66 -13.84 -37.05
C SER A 663 28.40 -15.18 -37.07
N ALA A 664 27.96 -16.13 -37.89
CA ALA A 664 28.51 -17.48 -38.01
C ALA A 664 29.92 -17.51 -38.67
N THR A 665 30.73 -16.48 -38.43
CA THR A 665 32.12 -16.34 -38.86
C THR A 665 33.00 -16.20 -37.62
N ASN A 666 33.64 -17.30 -37.24
CA ASN A 666 34.89 -17.43 -36.47
C ASN A 666 35.32 -16.27 -35.54
N GLY A 667 35.48 -16.57 -34.24
CA GLY A 667 36.75 -16.23 -33.58
C GLY A 667 36.78 -15.44 -32.28
N ASP A 668 35.66 -14.96 -31.71
CA ASP A 668 35.77 -14.01 -30.57
C ASP A 668 35.66 -14.63 -29.16
N THR A 669 35.44 -15.93 -29.04
CA THR A 669 35.46 -16.63 -27.75
C THR A 669 36.66 -17.58 -27.69
N LEU A 670 37.73 -17.17 -27.02
CA LEU A 670 38.96 -17.93 -26.81
C LEU A 670 38.74 -19.09 -25.84
N ILE A 671 37.83 -18.97 -24.86
CA ILE A 671 37.61 -19.99 -23.81
C ILE A 671 36.15 -20.27 -23.51
N THR A 672 35.85 -21.55 -23.23
CA THR A 672 34.52 -22.01 -22.81
C THR A 672 34.64 -23.06 -21.70
N PRO A 673 33.93 -22.95 -20.56
CA PRO A 673 33.10 -21.81 -20.15
C PRO A 673 33.94 -20.67 -19.52
N THR A 674 33.40 -19.45 -19.48
CA THR A 674 34.02 -18.28 -18.80
C THR A 674 33.74 -18.23 -17.30
N LEU A 675 32.90 -19.13 -16.79
CA LEU A 675 32.63 -19.39 -15.38
C LEU A 675 32.80 -20.90 -15.16
N THR A 676 33.69 -21.34 -14.27
CA THR A 676 34.00 -22.77 -14.13
C THR A 676 34.34 -23.17 -12.70
N ARG A 677 34.06 -24.42 -12.34
CA ARG A 677 34.62 -25.09 -11.16
C ARG A 677 35.83 -25.99 -11.48
N GLY A 678 36.03 -26.32 -12.76
CA GLY A 678 36.90 -27.40 -13.22
C GLY A 678 37.75 -27.02 -14.43
N ASP A 679 37.51 -27.66 -15.57
CA ASP A 679 38.30 -27.42 -16.79
C ASP A 679 37.71 -26.24 -17.60
N ILE A 680 38.57 -25.53 -18.33
CA ILE A 680 38.20 -24.62 -19.43
C ILE A 680 38.74 -25.18 -20.75
N THR A 681 37.96 -25.08 -21.80
CA THR A 681 38.35 -25.43 -23.16
C THR A 681 38.75 -24.17 -23.91
N VAL A 682 39.99 -24.11 -24.37
CA VAL A 682 40.49 -23.07 -25.26
C VAL A 682 40.11 -23.44 -26.70
N ASN A 683 39.42 -22.53 -27.37
CA ASN A 683 39.07 -22.72 -28.78
C ASN A 683 40.34 -22.62 -29.65
N LEU A 684 40.81 -23.78 -30.10
CA LEU A 684 42.03 -23.94 -30.88
C LEU A 684 41.88 -23.53 -32.35
N ALA A 685 40.71 -23.08 -32.80
CA ALA A 685 40.52 -22.65 -34.19
C ALA A 685 41.47 -21.50 -34.60
N SER A 686 41.98 -20.75 -33.62
CA SER A 686 42.92 -19.63 -33.81
C SER A 686 44.34 -19.91 -33.28
N PHE A 687 44.65 -21.09 -32.71
CA PHE A 687 45.92 -21.35 -32.00
C PHE A 687 46.47 -22.77 -32.22
N ASN A 688 47.79 -22.92 -32.28
CA ASN A 688 48.43 -24.23 -32.42
C ASN A 688 48.50 -25.02 -31.09
N LEU A 689 48.65 -26.36 -31.17
CA LEU A 689 48.86 -27.26 -30.00
C LEU A 689 50.23 -27.08 -29.30
N LYS A 690 50.94 -25.97 -29.55
CA LYS A 690 52.20 -25.60 -28.91
C LYS A 690 52.15 -24.20 -28.29
N SER A 691 51.01 -23.52 -28.36
CA SER A 691 50.84 -22.17 -27.84
C SER A 691 50.99 -22.18 -26.32
N SER A 692 51.71 -21.18 -25.81
CA SER A 692 51.93 -21.01 -24.38
C SER A 692 50.75 -20.27 -23.75
N TYR A 693 50.45 -20.55 -22.49
CA TYR A 693 49.41 -19.87 -21.75
C TYR A 693 49.90 -19.43 -20.37
N ARG A 694 49.32 -18.35 -19.87
CA ARG A 694 49.49 -17.83 -18.51
C ARG A 694 48.14 -17.43 -17.94
N ILE A 695 47.90 -17.77 -16.69
CA ILE A 695 46.73 -17.33 -15.93
C ILE A 695 47.19 -16.29 -14.93
N LEU A 696 46.55 -15.13 -14.95
CA LEU A 696 46.86 -13.97 -14.12
C LEU A 696 45.75 -13.75 -13.10
N ASN A 697 46.10 -13.41 -11.86
CA ASN A 697 45.14 -12.88 -10.90
C ASN A 697 44.87 -11.38 -11.18
N LEU A 698 43.94 -10.77 -10.43
CA LEU A 698 43.60 -9.34 -10.58
C LEU A 698 44.74 -8.37 -10.27
N LEU A 699 45.80 -8.83 -9.60
CA LEU A 699 47.01 -8.04 -9.33
C LEU A 699 48.03 -8.17 -10.49
N GLY A 700 47.69 -8.87 -11.57
CA GLY A 700 48.57 -9.12 -12.71
C GLY A 700 49.64 -10.18 -12.45
N GLN A 701 49.56 -10.92 -11.34
CA GLN A 701 50.52 -11.97 -10.99
C GLN A 701 50.14 -13.28 -11.67
N THR A 702 51.12 -13.96 -12.27
CA THR A 702 50.93 -15.29 -12.85
C THR A 702 50.70 -16.33 -11.74
N VAL A 703 49.56 -17.02 -11.82
CA VAL A 703 49.16 -18.07 -10.88
C VAL A 703 49.27 -19.48 -11.48
N LYS A 704 49.28 -19.61 -12.82
CA LYS A 704 49.50 -20.87 -13.55
C LYS A 704 50.02 -20.57 -14.94
N GLU A 705 50.94 -21.36 -15.47
CA GLU A 705 51.45 -21.23 -16.84
C GLU A 705 51.86 -22.58 -17.43
N GLY A 706 51.95 -22.67 -18.75
CA GLY A 706 52.35 -23.89 -19.44
C GLY A 706 52.14 -23.80 -20.96
N ASN A 707 52.13 -24.96 -21.62
CA ASN A 707 51.81 -25.08 -23.05
C ASN A 707 50.51 -25.87 -23.22
N LEU A 708 49.67 -25.44 -24.16
CA LEU A 708 48.43 -26.13 -24.54
C LEU A 708 48.77 -27.49 -25.17
N LYS A 709 48.08 -28.57 -24.77
CA LYS A 709 48.32 -29.94 -25.29
C LYS A 709 47.18 -30.50 -26.13
N ASP A 710 45.94 -30.22 -25.72
CA ASP A 710 44.70 -30.75 -26.31
C ASP A 710 43.56 -29.71 -26.26
N GLY A 711 43.89 -28.44 -26.02
CA GLY A 711 42.92 -27.36 -25.89
C GLY A 711 42.16 -27.36 -24.56
N ARG A 712 42.44 -28.29 -23.63
CA ARG A 712 41.84 -28.26 -22.29
C ARG A 712 42.84 -27.76 -21.26
N LEU A 713 42.33 -26.92 -20.36
CA LEU A 713 43.08 -26.33 -19.25
C LEU A 713 42.36 -26.64 -17.95
N ASN A 714 43.00 -27.42 -17.10
CA ASN A 714 42.48 -27.68 -15.77
C ASN A 714 42.76 -26.49 -14.84
N VAL A 715 41.70 -25.88 -14.32
CA VAL A 715 41.78 -24.78 -13.36
C VAL A 715 41.18 -25.11 -11.99
N SER A 716 40.90 -26.39 -11.72
CA SER A 716 40.33 -26.83 -10.43
C SER A 716 41.21 -26.49 -9.22
N GLU A 717 42.53 -26.38 -9.43
CA GLU A 717 43.51 -26.04 -8.40
C GLU A 717 43.54 -24.54 -8.04
N LEU A 718 42.93 -23.68 -8.86
CA LEU A 718 42.84 -22.26 -8.58
C LEU A 718 41.80 -22.01 -7.48
N LYS A 719 42.11 -21.08 -6.57
CA LYS A 719 41.12 -20.60 -5.59
C LYS A 719 39.98 -19.89 -6.31
N ALA A 720 38.80 -19.87 -5.69
CA ALA A 720 37.68 -19.07 -6.14
C ALA A 720 38.11 -17.62 -6.37
N GLY A 721 37.77 -17.04 -7.52
CA GLY A 721 38.20 -15.70 -7.89
C GLY A 721 38.15 -15.41 -9.38
N VAL A 722 38.46 -14.17 -9.73
CA VAL A 722 38.51 -13.70 -11.11
C VAL A 722 39.94 -13.80 -11.63
N TYR A 723 40.09 -14.36 -12.83
CA TYR A 723 41.37 -14.55 -13.49
C TYR A 723 41.33 -14.05 -14.94
N MET A 724 42.50 -13.75 -15.49
CA MET A 724 42.70 -13.52 -16.92
C MET A 724 43.53 -14.67 -17.48
N LEU A 725 43.04 -15.35 -18.52
CA LEU A 725 43.83 -16.26 -19.32
C LEU A 725 44.47 -15.49 -20.48
N GLU A 726 45.78 -15.49 -20.53
CA GLU A 726 46.60 -15.02 -21.64
C GLU A 726 47.07 -16.25 -22.43
N VAL A 727 46.77 -16.32 -23.73
CA VAL A 727 47.28 -17.35 -24.65
C VAL A 727 48.12 -16.67 -25.72
N GLN A 728 49.32 -17.20 -25.95
CA GLN A 728 50.29 -16.63 -26.88
C GLN A 728 50.82 -17.69 -27.85
N ASP A 729 50.76 -17.36 -29.14
CA ASP A 729 51.47 -18.06 -30.23
C ASP A 729 52.57 -17.15 -30.82
N GLU A 730 53.30 -17.60 -31.84
CA GLU A 730 54.43 -16.87 -32.45
C GLU A 730 54.06 -15.49 -33.03
N GLU A 731 52.78 -15.25 -33.35
CA GLU A 731 52.29 -14.03 -34.01
C GLU A 731 51.31 -13.19 -33.18
N GLU A 732 50.58 -13.79 -32.22
CA GLU A 732 49.48 -13.12 -31.51
C GLU A 732 49.40 -13.49 -30.02
N THR A 733 48.97 -12.51 -29.22
CA THR A 733 48.62 -12.68 -27.80
C THR A 733 47.17 -12.26 -27.62
N ILE A 734 46.35 -13.15 -27.05
CA ILE A 734 44.95 -12.86 -26.70
C ILE A 734 44.76 -13.06 -25.20
N ILE A 735 44.00 -12.15 -24.59
CA ILE A 735 43.69 -12.15 -23.16
C ILE A 735 42.18 -12.22 -22.99
N GLN A 736 41.69 -13.24 -22.30
CA GLN A 736 40.28 -13.39 -21.95
C GLN A 736 40.07 -13.64 -20.45
N LYS A 737 39.09 -12.95 -19.87
CA LYS A 737 38.71 -13.08 -18.46
C LYS A 737 37.84 -14.32 -18.22
N PHE A 738 38.08 -15.04 -17.12
CA PHE A 738 37.19 -16.07 -16.59
C PHE A 738 37.07 -16.01 -15.07
N VAL A 739 36.05 -16.65 -14.53
CA VAL A 739 35.76 -16.72 -13.09
C VAL A 739 35.85 -18.17 -12.64
N LYS A 740 36.67 -18.44 -11.62
CA LYS A 740 36.73 -19.73 -10.91
C LYS A 740 35.80 -19.65 -9.71
N GLN A 741 34.84 -20.57 -9.62
CA GLN A 741 34.04 -20.77 -8.41
C GLN A 741 34.71 -21.74 -7.45
#